data_AF-A0AAD6WCE8-F1
#
_entry.id   AF-A0AAD6WCE8-F1
#
_cell.length_a   1.000
_cell.length_b   1.000
_cell.length_c   1.000
_cell.angle_alpha   90.00
_cell.angle_beta   90.00
_cell.angle_gamma   90.00
#
_symmetry.space_group_name_H-M   'P 1'
#
loop_
_entity.id
_entity.type
_entity.pdbx_description
1 polymer ?
#
loop_
_entity_poly.entity_id
_entity_poly.type
_entity_poly.pdbx_seq_one_letter_code
_entity_poly.pdbx_strand_id
1 'polypeptide(L)'
;MATDIQKLIGTSEEDDDEEMDMDVKEEDDEDEENGGKNIAAQIMAGVGGGMASNSSDSQFQHQQQFQEQVTTPAGGARRSRPLEEKERTKLRERHRRAITARILAGLRRHGNYNLRVRADINDVIAALAREAGWVVLPDGTTFPSRSQGSRPAGGTSAAVTSSSSHLVSQQTPPASLRGVSPGYQTSVEYNTCRMKGVFMPNPSPYDLSSSTQPQIPAVVGEGGEQTESDLHIGGSMDTINDKQIVDIPPIPKLPERDFAGTPFIPVYVMLPLGVVNMKCELVDPDDLLKQLKVLKSANVDGIMVDCWWGIVEAHTPQEYNWSGYSRLFQMVRELKLKLQAVMSFHECGGNVGDDVCIPLPHWVAEIGRSNPDIFFTDREGRRNPECLSWGIDKERVLRGRTAVEVYFDYMRSFRAEFDEFFTDGIISMVEVGLGPCGELRYPSCPVKHGWRYPGIGEFQCYDQYLLKSLKKTAEARGHPFWARGPDNAGFYNSQPHETGFFCDGGDYDGYYGRFFLNWYTRILIDHGDRVLSLAKLAFEGTQIAVKLSGIHWWYKTASHAAELTAGFYNPCNRDGYAAIATMLKKHKAALNFSCSESRMGDQQVDFAEAPADPEGLVWQVLNAAWEVGIPIASENALPCHDRVTYNKILDNAKPLNDPDGRHFLSFTHLRLSPLLMERQTFLEFERFVKRMHGSY
;
A
#
# COMPACT_ATOMS: atom_id res chain seq x y z
N MET A 1 -3.67 17.85 -42.46
CA MET A 1 -2.48 18.10 -43.30
C MET A 1 -1.44 17.07 -42.91
N ALA A 2 -0.85 16.35 -43.88
CA ALA A 2 -0.06 15.16 -43.60
C ALA A 2 1.29 15.20 -44.33
N THR A 3 2.34 15.56 -43.60
CA THR A 3 3.77 15.31 -43.85
C THR A 3 4.53 16.01 -42.70
N ASP A 4 5.12 15.27 -41.76
CA ASP A 4 6.30 15.68 -40.95
C ASP A 4 6.70 14.63 -39.86
N ILE A 5 6.59 13.33 -40.14
CA ILE A 5 7.13 12.26 -39.27
C ILE A 5 7.96 11.27 -40.11
N GLN A 6 9.01 11.78 -40.76
CA GLN A 6 9.97 10.94 -41.50
C GLN A 6 11.41 11.48 -41.50
N LYS A 7 11.75 12.38 -40.56
CA LYS A 7 13.11 12.83 -40.28
C LYS A 7 13.33 12.93 -38.76
N LEU A 8 13.74 11.82 -38.15
CA LEU A 8 14.52 11.75 -36.89
C LEU A 8 14.87 10.28 -36.57
N ILE A 9 15.35 9.55 -37.57
CA ILE A 9 16.06 8.27 -37.40
C ILE A 9 17.34 8.41 -38.20
N GLY A 10 18.44 8.69 -37.50
CA GLY A 10 19.77 8.90 -38.05
C GLY A 10 20.80 8.28 -37.10
N THR A 11 21.50 7.28 -37.61
CA THR A 11 22.51 6.46 -36.94
C THR A 11 23.76 7.25 -36.54
N SER A 12 24.27 6.96 -35.34
CA SER A 12 25.71 7.04 -35.03
C SER A 12 26.02 6.07 -33.88
N GLU A 13 26.74 5.00 -34.20
CA GLU A 13 27.52 4.21 -33.22
C GLU A 13 28.93 4.82 -33.13
N GLU A 14 29.71 4.32 -32.17
CA GLU A 14 31.16 4.53 -31.92
C GLU A 14 31.58 5.75 -31.07
N ASP A 15 32.39 5.40 -30.07
CA ASP A 15 33.40 6.12 -29.27
C ASP A 15 33.03 7.31 -28.36
N ASP A 16 33.09 7.08 -27.04
CA ASP A 16 34.25 7.53 -26.23
C ASP A 16 34.23 6.87 -24.82
N ASP A 17 35.29 6.13 -24.50
CA ASP A 17 35.57 5.53 -23.18
C ASP A 17 36.39 6.50 -22.30
N GLU A 18 35.85 6.99 -21.18
CA GLU A 18 36.68 7.51 -20.07
C GLU A 18 36.16 7.02 -18.71
N GLU A 19 36.74 5.91 -18.24
CA GLU A 19 36.52 5.31 -16.92
C GLU A 19 37.37 6.06 -15.88
N MET A 20 36.73 6.79 -14.95
CA MET A 20 37.45 7.48 -13.87
C MET A 20 37.76 6.55 -12.69
N ASP A 21 38.93 5.93 -12.74
CA ASP A 21 39.54 5.26 -11.60
C ASP A 21 39.69 6.22 -10.41
N MET A 22 39.25 5.80 -9.23
CA MET A 22 39.60 6.44 -7.96
C MET A 22 40.37 5.44 -7.08
N ASP A 23 41.69 5.46 -7.23
CA ASP A 23 42.64 4.78 -6.35
C ASP A 23 42.41 5.19 -4.89
N VAL A 24 41.89 4.26 -4.10
CA VAL A 24 41.92 4.37 -2.64
C VAL A 24 43.25 3.82 -2.16
N LYS A 25 44.15 4.72 -1.75
CA LYS A 25 45.36 4.34 -1.01
C LYS A 25 44.96 3.70 0.32
N GLU A 26 45.28 2.42 0.48
CA GLU A 26 45.39 1.81 1.80
C GLU A 26 46.78 2.16 2.36
N GLU A 27 46.82 2.62 3.62
CA GLU A 27 48.06 2.81 4.37
C GLU A 27 48.34 1.52 5.15
N ASP A 28 49.48 0.88 4.89
CA ASP A 28 49.96 -0.29 5.63
C ASP A 28 50.37 0.10 7.06
N ASP A 29 49.68 -0.42 8.06
CA ASP A 29 50.19 -0.46 9.44
C ASP A 29 50.95 -1.79 9.64
N GLU A 30 52.27 -1.68 9.83
CA GLU A 30 53.17 -2.81 10.13
C GLU A 30 52.92 -3.35 11.55
N ASP A 31 52.73 -4.67 11.68
CA ASP A 31 52.87 -5.39 12.96
C ASP A 31 53.82 -6.59 12.77
N GLU A 32 55.07 -6.44 13.21
CA GLU A 32 56.03 -7.54 13.32
C GLU A 32 55.62 -8.52 14.42
N GLU A 33 55.51 -9.82 14.13
CA GLU A 33 55.95 -10.82 15.12
C GLU A 33 56.57 -12.07 14.47
N ASN A 34 57.55 -12.64 15.18
CA ASN A 34 58.67 -13.37 14.59
C ASN A 34 58.75 -14.84 15.07
N GLY A 35 59.00 -15.76 14.13
CA GLY A 35 59.79 -16.97 14.41
C GLY A 35 59.09 -18.33 14.29
N GLY A 36 59.57 -19.19 13.38
CA GLY A 36 59.14 -20.59 13.29
C GLY A 36 59.64 -21.38 12.07
N LYS A 37 60.95 -21.62 11.95
CA LYS A 37 61.60 -22.30 10.80
C LYS A 37 61.19 -23.76 10.59
N ASN A 38 61.02 -24.19 9.33
CA ASN A 38 61.63 -25.37 8.66
C ASN A 38 61.03 -25.51 7.23
N ILE A 39 61.78 -25.44 6.10
CA ILE A 39 62.64 -26.48 5.47
C ILE A 39 61.79 -27.71 5.05
N ALA A 40 61.71 -28.19 3.78
CA ALA A 40 62.43 -27.90 2.52
C ALA A 40 61.55 -28.14 1.26
N ALA A 41 62.07 -27.84 0.07
CA ALA A 41 61.43 -28.06 -1.24
C ALA A 41 62.09 -29.19 -2.07
N GLN A 42 61.30 -29.83 -2.94
CA GLN A 42 61.67 -30.55 -4.19
C GLN A 42 60.32 -30.90 -4.87
N ILE A 43 59.95 -30.45 -6.07
CA ILE A 43 60.59 -30.52 -7.40
C ILE A 43 60.95 -31.94 -7.80
N MET A 44 60.17 -32.49 -8.74
CA MET A 44 60.64 -33.35 -9.85
C MET A 44 59.62 -33.31 -10.98
N ALA A 45 60.10 -33.20 -12.22
CA ALA A 45 59.29 -33.14 -13.44
C ALA A 45 59.58 -34.36 -14.34
N GLY A 46 58.61 -34.70 -15.20
CA GLY A 46 58.68 -35.76 -16.22
C GLY A 46 57.29 -35.92 -16.83
N VAL A 47 56.99 -35.46 -18.06
CA VAL A 47 57.39 -36.06 -19.36
C VAL A 47 56.95 -37.54 -19.43
N GLY A 48 56.08 -37.99 -20.34
CA GLY A 48 55.30 -37.30 -21.37
C GLY A 48 54.88 -38.24 -22.51
N GLY A 49 53.77 -37.93 -23.19
CA GLY A 49 53.41 -38.48 -24.53
C GLY A 49 52.50 -39.72 -24.60
N GLY A 50 51.68 -39.78 -25.65
CA GLY A 50 51.35 -41.07 -26.32
C GLY A 50 49.89 -41.56 -26.39
N MET A 51 49.05 -40.90 -27.19
CA MET A 51 48.06 -41.47 -28.15
C MET A 51 47.17 -42.73 -27.85
N ALA A 52 45.91 -42.59 -28.31
CA ALA A 52 45.08 -43.59 -29.04
C ALA A 52 44.13 -44.58 -28.29
N SER A 53 42.84 -44.23 -28.31
CA SER A 53 41.65 -45.02 -28.75
C SER A 53 41.45 -46.50 -28.37
N ASN A 54 40.35 -46.79 -27.66
CA ASN A 54 39.28 -47.81 -27.92
C ASN A 54 38.50 -48.06 -26.60
N SER A 55 37.22 -47.70 -26.47
CA SER A 55 35.98 -48.39 -26.91
C SER A 55 35.47 -49.51 -25.97
N SER A 56 34.14 -49.54 -25.78
CA SER A 56 33.27 -50.61 -25.23
C SER A 56 33.40 -51.06 -23.75
N ASP A 57 32.44 -50.58 -22.95
CA ASP A 57 31.38 -51.35 -22.25
C ASP A 57 31.62 -52.45 -21.18
N SER A 58 30.56 -52.60 -20.38
CA SER A 58 30.17 -53.74 -19.52
C SER A 58 30.81 -53.91 -18.11
N GLN A 59 30.23 -53.16 -17.17
CA GLN A 59 29.40 -53.72 -16.08
C GLN A 59 29.76 -55.14 -15.56
N PHE A 60 30.22 -55.25 -14.30
CA PHE A 60 29.82 -56.36 -13.42
C PHE A 60 29.88 -55.97 -11.93
N GLN A 61 28.94 -56.52 -11.15
CA GLN A 61 28.83 -56.32 -9.70
C GLN A 61 29.81 -57.20 -8.93
N HIS A 62 30.28 -56.73 -7.77
CA HIS A 62 30.46 -57.62 -6.62
C HIS A 62 30.11 -56.94 -5.30
N GLN A 63 29.46 -57.71 -4.43
CA GLN A 63 28.88 -57.27 -3.16
C GLN A 63 29.33 -58.25 -2.07
N GLN A 64 29.88 -57.71 -0.97
CA GLN A 64 30.01 -58.34 0.36
C GLN A 64 30.32 -57.16 1.32
N GLN A 65 29.49 -56.76 2.29
CA GLN A 65 29.02 -57.48 3.50
C GLN A 65 30.19 -58.14 4.26
N PHE A 66 30.40 -57.95 5.57
CA PHE A 66 29.66 -57.27 6.65
C PHE A 66 30.68 -56.91 7.75
N GLN A 67 30.48 -55.85 8.55
CA GLN A 67 30.52 -55.93 10.03
C GLN A 67 30.07 -54.62 10.70
N GLU A 68 29.17 -54.71 11.68
CA GLU A 68 28.74 -53.59 12.53
C GLU A 68 29.66 -53.46 13.76
N GLN A 69 29.90 -52.23 14.25
CA GLN A 69 29.64 -51.90 15.67
C GLN A 69 29.69 -50.40 16.01
N VAL A 70 28.80 -50.05 16.93
CA VAL A 70 28.37 -48.74 17.45
C VAL A 70 29.47 -47.96 18.20
N THR A 71 29.60 -46.64 17.96
CA THR A 71 29.57 -45.54 18.97
C THR A 71 29.99 -44.16 18.42
N THR A 72 29.36 -43.10 18.93
CA THR A 72 29.62 -41.66 18.69
C THR A 72 29.99 -40.96 20.01
N PRO A 73 30.40 -39.67 20.06
CA PRO A 73 31.15 -38.85 19.09
C PRO A 73 32.29 -38.00 19.73
N ALA A 74 33.34 -37.62 18.98
CA ALA A 74 34.22 -36.50 19.36
C ALA A 74 35.07 -35.94 18.20
N GLY A 75 35.33 -34.63 18.17
CA GLY A 75 36.56 -34.09 17.54
C GLY A 75 36.48 -33.43 16.15
N GLY A 76 35.35 -32.84 15.75
CA GLY A 76 35.27 -32.08 14.49
C GLY A 76 36.10 -30.77 14.51
N ALA A 77 37.21 -30.73 13.77
CA ALA A 77 38.04 -29.53 13.64
C ALA A 77 37.27 -28.37 12.96
N ARG A 78 37.32 -27.17 13.56
CA ARG A 78 36.68 -25.97 13.00
C ARG A 78 37.41 -25.51 11.74
N ARG A 79 36.75 -25.57 10.57
CA ARG A 79 37.16 -24.80 9.39
C ARG A 79 37.08 -23.30 9.72
N SER A 80 38.16 -22.57 9.47
CA SER A 80 38.22 -21.12 9.55
C SER A 80 37.34 -20.49 8.47
N ARG A 81 36.55 -19.48 8.84
CA ARG A 81 35.76 -18.68 7.88
C ARG A 81 36.66 -17.73 7.09
N PRO A 82 36.31 -17.34 5.85
CA PRO A 82 37.05 -16.34 5.08
C PRO A 82 37.21 -15.03 5.84
N LEU A 83 38.35 -14.35 5.65
CA LEU A 83 38.69 -13.11 6.36
C LEU A 83 37.62 -12.03 6.11
N GLU A 84 37.18 -11.85 4.88
CA GLU A 84 36.13 -10.90 4.49
C GLU A 84 34.79 -11.14 5.21
N GLU A 85 34.39 -12.40 5.45
CA GLU A 85 33.14 -12.71 6.18
C GLU A 85 33.27 -12.34 7.67
N LYS A 86 34.46 -12.56 8.24
CA LYS A 86 34.81 -12.13 9.61
C LYS A 86 34.75 -10.61 9.71
N GLU A 87 35.19 -9.89 8.69
CA GLU A 87 35.21 -8.42 8.65
C GLU A 87 33.83 -7.82 8.41
N ARG A 88 33.05 -8.35 7.47
CA ARG A 88 31.61 -8.01 7.32
C ARG A 88 30.83 -8.26 8.61
N THR A 89 31.21 -9.29 9.39
CA THR A 89 30.62 -9.55 10.71
C THR A 89 31.07 -8.55 11.77
N LYS A 90 32.36 -8.17 11.81
CA LYS A 90 32.85 -7.05 12.64
C LYS A 90 32.12 -5.74 12.30
N LEU A 91 31.91 -5.45 11.01
CA LEU A 91 31.27 -4.22 10.54
C LEU A 91 29.78 -4.18 10.93
N ARG A 92 29.04 -5.28 10.71
CA ARG A 92 27.65 -5.41 11.19
C ARG A 92 27.54 -5.20 12.71
N GLU A 93 28.45 -5.79 13.48
CA GLU A 93 28.45 -5.64 14.94
C GLU A 93 28.84 -4.23 15.41
N ARG A 94 29.80 -3.57 14.73
CA ARG A 94 30.10 -2.13 14.95
C ARG A 94 28.89 -1.25 14.64
N HIS A 95 28.22 -1.49 13.51
CA HIS A 95 27.03 -0.75 13.10
C HIS A 95 25.85 -0.93 14.08
N ARG A 96 25.59 -2.18 14.49
CA ARG A 96 24.59 -2.51 15.53
C ARG A 96 24.86 -1.75 16.83
N ARG A 97 26.11 -1.77 17.32
CA ARG A 97 26.52 -1.02 18.52
C ARG A 97 26.39 0.50 18.34
N ALA A 98 26.68 1.03 17.16
CA ALA A 98 26.52 2.46 16.87
C ALA A 98 25.05 2.89 16.87
N ILE A 99 24.15 2.09 16.31
CA ILE A 99 22.70 2.32 16.38
C ILE A 99 22.22 2.30 17.83
N THR A 100 22.57 1.26 18.60
CA THR A 100 22.22 1.17 20.03
C THR A 100 22.74 2.38 20.80
N ALA A 101 23.98 2.82 20.57
CA ALA A 101 24.55 4.00 21.22
C ALA A 101 23.80 5.30 20.86
N ARG A 102 23.35 5.47 19.60
CA ARG A 102 22.54 6.62 19.17
C ARG A 102 21.15 6.62 19.83
N ILE A 103 20.49 5.46 19.91
CA ILE A 103 19.19 5.32 20.61
C ILE A 103 19.34 5.67 22.08
N LEU A 104 20.33 5.10 22.78
CA LEU A 104 20.61 5.40 24.19
C LEU A 104 20.97 6.88 24.44
N ALA A 105 21.68 7.52 23.50
CA ALA A 105 21.95 8.95 23.57
C ALA A 105 20.69 9.81 23.36
N GLY A 106 19.80 9.41 22.45
CA GLY A 106 18.50 10.06 22.24
C GLY A 106 17.60 9.99 23.46
N LEU A 107 17.46 8.80 24.06
CA LEU A 107 16.67 8.58 25.28
C LEU A 107 17.15 9.45 26.46
N ARG A 108 18.47 9.62 26.62
CA ARG A 108 19.05 10.52 27.64
C ARG A 108 18.80 12.01 27.36
N ARG A 109 18.85 12.43 26.08
CA ARG A 109 18.73 13.86 25.71
C ARG A 109 17.28 14.34 25.62
N HIS A 110 16.34 13.47 25.27
CA HIS A 110 14.99 13.86 24.89
C HIS A 110 13.87 13.07 25.61
N GLY A 111 14.17 11.88 26.16
CA GLY A 111 13.16 11.00 26.78
C GLY A 111 12.96 11.19 28.29
N ASN A 112 13.62 12.17 28.91
CA ASN A 112 13.56 12.44 30.37
C ASN A 112 14.01 11.25 31.28
N TYR A 113 14.56 10.17 30.72
CA TYR A 113 15.07 9.03 31.46
C TYR A 113 16.42 9.33 32.10
N ASN A 114 16.51 9.20 33.43
CA ASN A 114 17.75 9.37 34.19
C ASN A 114 18.70 8.16 34.05
N LEU A 115 19.17 7.92 32.83
CA LEU A 115 20.06 6.81 32.48
C LEU A 115 21.53 7.24 32.59
N ARG A 116 22.32 6.45 33.32
CA ARG A 116 23.78 6.62 33.45
C ARG A 116 24.45 6.71 32.07
N VAL A 117 25.56 7.45 31.98
CA VAL A 117 26.31 7.68 30.71
C VAL A 117 26.74 6.38 30.02
N ARG A 118 26.96 5.31 30.80
CA ARG A 118 27.26 3.94 30.32
C ARG A 118 26.14 2.93 30.64
N ALA A 119 24.89 3.38 30.76
CA ALA A 119 23.73 2.51 30.95
C ALA A 119 23.65 1.43 29.85
N ASP A 120 23.38 0.20 30.26
CA ASP A 120 23.16 -0.95 29.37
C ASP A 120 21.67 -1.09 28.99
N ILE A 121 21.32 -2.18 28.31
CA ILE A 121 19.95 -2.44 27.89
C ILE A 121 19.01 -2.73 29.09
N ASN A 122 19.53 -3.26 30.20
CA ASN A 122 18.77 -3.58 31.40
C ASN A 122 18.42 -2.32 32.20
N ASP A 123 19.36 -1.37 32.32
CA ASP A 123 19.12 -0.03 32.87
C ASP A 123 17.95 0.68 32.14
N VAL A 124 17.85 0.50 30.81
CA VAL A 124 16.77 1.09 29.97
C VAL A 124 15.44 0.38 30.16
N ILE A 125 15.42 -0.95 30.12
CA ILE A 125 14.20 -1.74 30.39
C ILE A 125 13.66 -1.42 31.80
N ALA A 126 14.53 -1.29 32.79
CA ALA A 126 14.16 -0.89 34.15
C ALA A 126 13.60 0.55 34.22
N ALA A 127 14.06 1.47 33.38
CA ALA A 127 13.52 2.83 33.30
C ALA A 127 12.13 2.86 32.64
N LEU A 128 11.95 2.14 31.53
CA LEU A 128 10.67 2.00 30.83
C LEU A 128 9.61 1.31 31.71
N ALA A 129 9.98 0.24 32.41
CA ALA A 129 9.08 -0.45 33.33
C ALA A 129 8.62 0.46 34.49
N ARG A 130 9.51 1.31 35.02
CA ARG A 130 9.14 2.32 36.04
C ARG A 130 8.17 3.38 35.52
N GLU A 131 8.36 3.84 34.28
CA GLU A 131 7.41 4.76 33.63
C GLU A 131 6.05 4.10 33.40
N ALA A 132 6.03 2.82 33.00
CA ALA A 132 4.84 1.99 32.86
C ALA A 132 4.17 1.59 34.20
N GLY A 133 4.57 2.18 35.34
CA GLY A 133 3.94 1.97 36.64
C GLY A 133 4.41 0.73 37.41
N TRP A 134 5.53 0.12 37.04
CA TRP A 134 6.11 -1.03 37.75
C TRP A 134 7.21 -0.58 38.73
N VAL A 135 7.24 -1.21 39.89
CA VAL A 135 8.39 -1.12 40.80
C VAL A 135 9.45 -2.09 40.30
N VAL A 136 10.66 -1.59 40.06
CA VAL A 136 11.82 -2.39 39.62
C VAL A 136 12.91 -2.30 40.68
N LEU A 137 13.25 -3.44 41.29
CA LEU A 137 14.27 -3.55 42.33
C LEU A 137 15.69 -3.61 41.72
N PRO A 138 16.75 -3.32 42.51
CA PRO A 138 18.14 -3.34 42.03
C PRO A 138 18.65 -4.71 41.55
N ASP A 139 17.95 -5.79 41.89
CA ASP A 139 18.23 -7.17 41.44
C ASP A 139 17.54 -7.54 40.11
N GLY A 140 16.75 -6.61 39.54
CA GLY A 140 15.98 -6.81 38.31
C GLY A 140 14.54 -7.30 38.53
N THR A 141 14.12 -7.57 39.76
CA THR A 141 12.74 -8.04 40.05
C THR A 141 11.72 -6.92 39.82
N THR A 142 10.66 -7.21 39.06
CA THR A 142 9.61 -6.23 38.69
C THR A 142 8.22 -6.63 39.20
N PHE A 143 7.47 -5.69 39.79
CA PHE A 143 6.06 -5.92 40.19
C PHE A 143 5.17 -4.67 40.02
N PRO A 144 3.85 -4.81 39.84
CA PRO A 144 2.95 -3.67 39.60
C PRO A 144 2.81 -2.77 40.82
N SER A 145 2.83 -1.45 40.64
CA SER A 145 2.55 -0.51 41.72
C SER A 145 1.04 -0.48 42.02
N ARG A 146 0.62 -1.06 43.16
CA ARG A 146 -0.79 -1.04 43.59
C ARG A 146 -1.17 0.33 44.16
N SER A 147 -2.14 0.98 43.53
CA SER A 147 -2.85 2.14 44.09
C SER A 147 -3.63 1.76 45.36
N GLN A 148 -3.18 2.20 46.53
CA GLN A 148 -4.02 2.18 47.73
C GLN A 148 -5.01 3.35 47.68
N GLY A 149 -6.24 3.05 47.25
CA GLY A 149 -7.38 3.94 47.45
C GLY A 149 -7.76 4.01 48.94
N SER A 150 -7.99 5.22 49.43
CA SER A 150 -8.43 5.50 50.80
C SER A 150 -9.76 4.82 51.16
N ARG A 151 -9.85 4.25 52.37
CA ARG A 151 -11.14 4.01 53.06
C ARG A 151 -11.07 4.45 54.53
N PRO A 152 -12.23 4.77 55.17
CA PRO A 152 -12.27 5.74 56.27
C PRO A 152 -12.28 5.16 57.69
N ALA A 153 -11.80 6.01 58.62
CA ALA A 153 -12.20 6.23 60.02
C ALA A 153 -12.58 5.05 60.96
N GLY A 154 -11.83 4.98 62.08
CA GLY A 154 -12.06 4.17 63.29
C GLY A 154 -10.70 3.66 63.80
N GLY A 155 -10.02 4.28 64.77
CA GLY A 155 -10.39 4.34 66.20
C GLY A 155 -10.00 3.02 66.88
N THR A 156 -9.08 2.92 67.85
CA THR A 156 -8.45 3.90 68.76
C THR A 156 -7.09 3.39 69.31
N SER A 157 -6.16 4.28 69.70
CA SER A 157 -5.46 4.29 71.01
C SER A 157 -4.17 5.15 71.06
N ALA A 158 -3.99 5.89 72.17
CA ALA A 158 -2.78 6.55 72.73
C ALA A 158 -1.86 7.37 71.77
N ALA A 159 -1.77 8.71 71.88
CA ALA A 159 -1.03 9.49 72.91
C ALA A 159 0.51 9.32 72.81
N VAL A 160 1.39 10.33 72.91
CA VAL A 160 1.39 11.60 73.69
C VAL A 160 2.05 12.77 72.89
N THR A 161 1.98 13.99 73.42
CA THR A 161 2.46 15.32 72.96
C THR A 161 4.02 15.47 72.90
N SER A 162 4.68 16.57 72.47
CA SER A 162 4.28 17.97 72.17
C SER A 162 5.28 18.72 71.24
N SER A 163 4.80 19.77 70.54
CA SER A 163 5.34 21.17 70.44
C SER A 163 6.85 21.49 70.46
N SER A 164 7.40 22.56 69.85
CA SER A 164 6.92 23.62 68.90
C SER A 164 8.12 24.54 68.56
N SER A 165 8.14 25.22 67.39
CA SER A 165 8.33 26.69 67.24
C SER A 165 8.83 27.13 65.84
N HIS A 166 8.54 28.39 65.50
CA HIS A 166 8.71 29.00 64.16
C HIS A 166 9.99 29.84 64.04
N LEU A 167 10.39 30.20 62.81
CA LEU A 167 10.59 31.61 62.39
C LEU A 167 10.75 31.77 60.86
N VAL A 168 10.79 33.03 60.39
CA VAL A 168 10.54 33.49 59.00
C VAL A 168 11.78 34.15 58.37
N SER A 169 11.93 34.10 57.03
CA SER A 169 12.53 35.21 56.25
C SER A 169 12.17 35.18 54.75
N GLN A 170 12.17 36.35 54.10
CA GLN A 170 11.95 36.58 52.65
C GLN A 170 13.21 37.22 52.02
N GLN A 171 13.38 37.12 50.68
CA GLN A 171 13.92 38.21 49.84
C GLN A 171 13.72 37.99 48.31
N THR A 172 14.02 39.01 47.51
CA THR A 172 13.41 39.36 46.19
C THR A 172 14.39 39.34 44.98
N PRO A 173 13.92 39.51 43.70
CA PRO A 173 14.72 39.38 42.47
C PRO A 173 15.32 40.71 41.96
N PRO A 174 16.24 40.70 40.96
CA PRO A 174 15.96 41.20 39.59
C PRO A 174 16.61 40.30 38.49
N ALA A 175 16.86 40.61 37.19
CA ALA A 175 16.82 41.84 36.36
C ALA A 175 16.60 41.53 34.83
N SER A 176 17.00 42.45 33.92
CA SER A 176 16.95 42.35 32.44
C SER A 176 18.25 42.89 31.78
N LEU A 177 18.61 42.42 30.57
CA LEU A 177 19.63 43.05 29.69
C LEU A 177 19.29 42.95 28.18
N ARG A 178 20.01 43.72 27.36
CA ARG A 178 19.55 44.31 26.07
C ARG A 178 20.62 44.26 24.96
N GLY A 179 20.21 44.08 23.70
CA GLY A 179 20.97 44.42 22.48
C GLY A 179 21.84 43.27 21.90
N VAL A 180 22.36 43.32 20.66
CA VAL A 180 22.30 44.31 19.55
C VAL A 180 22.45 43.55 18.20
N SER A 181 21.84 44.03 17.10
CA SER A 181 22.05 43.50 15.73
C SER A 181 23.08 44.32 14.93
N PRO A 182 23.80 43.68 13.99
CA PRO A 182 23.81 44.16 12.59
C PRO A 182 23.69 42.98 11.58
N GLY A 183 23.28 43.12 10.31
CA GLY A 183 22.78 44.29 9.57
C GLY A 183 23.53 44.55 8.25
N TYR A 184 23.08 43.97 7.12
CA TYR A 184 23.28 44.37 5.69
C TYR A 184 22.38 43.44 4.84
N GLN A 185 21.23 43.88 4.27
CA GLN A 185 21.01 44.50 2.93
C GLN A 185 21.52 43.64 1.74
N THR A 186 20.68 43.26 0.76
CA THR A 186 20.06 44.11 -0.29
C THR A 186 18.77 43.43 -0.84
N SER A 187 17.59 44.07 -0.85
CA SER A 187 16.89 44.77 -1.98
C SER A 187 16.83 43.96 -3.30
N VAL A 188 15.71 43.79 -4.03
CA VAL A 188 14.78 44.79 -4.65
C VAL A 188 13.42 44.09 -4.96
N GLU A 189 12.27 44.58 -4.44
CA GLU A 189 11.12 45.25 -5.14
C GLU A 189 10.34 44.45 -6.22
N TYR A 190 9.03 44.62 -6.49
CA TYR A 190 7.85 45.18 -5.79
C TYR A 190 6.60 44.64 -6.54
N ASN A 191 5.46 44.44 -5.86
CA ASN A 191 4.18 45.03 -6.30
C ASN A 191 3.06 44.84 -5.27
N THR A 192 2.25 45.88 -5.09
CA THR A 192 1.27 46.02 -4.02
C THR A 192 -0.15 46.22 -4.54
N CYS A 193 -1.14 45.62 -3.87
CA CYS A 193 -2.51 46.14 -3.84
C CYS A 193 -3.05 46.17 -2.41
N ARG A 194 -3.84 47.19 -2.08
CA ARG A 194 -4.05 47.69 -0.70
C ARG A 194 -5.48 48.16 -0.46
N MET A 195 -6.18 47.55 0.51
CA MET A 195 -7.21 48.18 1.38
C MET A 195 -7.23 47.41 2.71
N LYS A 196 -6.98 48.02 3.88
CA LYS A 196 -7.97 48.71 4.76
C LYS A 196 -9.29 47.92 4.88
N GLY A 197 -9.71 47.32 6.00
CA GLY A 197 -9.14 47.21 7.36
C GLY A 197 -9.94 47.99 8.43
N VAL A 198 -10.52 47.28 9.42
CA VAL A 198 -10.93 47.74 10.78
C VAL A 198 -10.97 46.49 11.70
N PHE A 199 -10.76 46.66 13.02
CA PHE A 199 -10.54 45.58 14.01
C PHE A 199 -11.52 45.72 15.20
N MET A 200 -12.11 44.59 15.66
CA MET A 200 -12.58 44.30 17.05
C MET A 200 -13.78 45.07 17.65
N PRO A 201 -14.40 44.59 18.78
CA PRO A 201 -14.27 43.29 19.47
C PRO A 201 -15.62 42.56 19.73
N ASN A 202 -15.53 41.33 20.28
CA ASN A 202 -16.62 40.54 20.86
C ASN A 202 -16.92 40.98 22.32
N PRO A 203 -18.15 40.82 22.86
CA PRO A 203 -18.26 40.00 24.08
C PRO A 203 -19.57 39.19 24.27
N SER A 204 -19.43 38.09 25.01
CA SER A 204 -20.45 37.36 25.81
C SER A 204 -20.15 37.65 27.32
N PRO A 205 -20.90 37.22 28.38
CA PRO A 205 -22.01 36.24 28.43
C PRO A 205 -23.15 36.44 29.51
N TYR A 206 -24.16 35.54 29.52
CA TYR A 206 -25.17 35.20 30.59
C TYR A 206 -26.09 36.33 31.15
N ASP A 207 -27.32 36.15 31.66
CA ASP A 207 -28.15 34.95 31.99
C ASP A 207 -29.69 35.26 32.09
N LEU A 208 -30.53 34.21 32.19
CA LEU A 208 -31.89 34.11 32.83
C LEU A 208 -33.20 34.75 32.22
N SER A 209 -34.15 33.87 31.82
CA SER A 209 -35.64 33.77 32.08
C SER A 209 -36.56 35.03 32.17
N SER A 210 -37.88 35.05 31.82
CA SER A 210 -38.93 34.04 31.51
C SER A 210 -40.26 34.69 31.02
N SER A 211 -41.14 33.93 30.33
CA SER A 211 -42.60 34.17 30.09
C SER A 211 -42.99 35.45 29.27
N THR A 212 -44.10 35.55 28.51
CA THR A 212 -45.46 34.97 28.67
C THR A 212 -46.22 34.92 27.32
N GLN A 213 -47.25 34.06 27.23
CA GLN A 213 -48.22 33.94 26.12
C GLN A 213 -49.41 34.91 26.26
N PRO A 214 -50.24 35.14 25.22
CA PRO A 214 -51.70 35.05 25.40
C PRO A 214 -52.45 34.31 24.26
N GLN A 215 -53.76 34.07 24.47
CA GLN A 215 -54.53 32.94 23.92
C GLN A 215 -56.04 33.23 23.72
N ILE A 216 -56.67 32.60 22.71
CA ILE A 216 -58.14 32.38 22.43
C ILE A 216 -59.09 33.62 22.40
N PRO A 217 -60.45 33.57 22.15
CA PRO A 217 -61.53 32.56 22.42
C PRO A 217 -62.37 32.11 21.18
N ALA A 218 -63.53 31.41 21.27
CA ALA A 218 -63.87 30.09 21.86
C ALA A 218 -65.41 29.81 21.71
N VAL A 219 -65.84 28.59 21.31
CA VAL A 219 -67.28 28.15 21.27
C VAL A 219 -67.43 26.65 21.65
N VAL A 220 -68.62 26.24 22.14
CA VAL A 220 -68.92 25.03 22.95
C VAL A 220 -70.14 24.23 22.44
N GLY A 221 -70.21 22.90 22.74
CA GLY A 221 -71.41 22.03 22.69
C GLY A 221 -71.30 20.84 21.72
N GLU A 222 -71.87 19.63 21.92
CA GLU A 222 -72.70 19.05 23.01
C GLU A 222 -72.82 17.50 22.82
N GLY A 223 -72.98 16.70 23.90
CA GLY A 223 -73.77 15.43 23.93
C GLY A 223 -73.17 14.03 23.55
N GLY A 224 -73.35 13.03 24.45
CA GLY A 224 -73.90 11.70 24.05
C GLY A 224 -73.04 10.41 24.05
N GLU A 225 -73.05 9.67 25.17
CA GLU A 225 -72.95 8.19 25.42
C GLU A 225 -72.61 7.15 24.30
N GLN A 226 -71.68 6.20 24.58
CA GLN A 226 -71.96 4.76 24.85
C GLN A 226 -70.67 3.92 25.14
N THR A 227 -70.84 2.75 25.79
CA THR A 227 -69.78 1.88 26.38
C THR A 227 -70.10 0.38 26.17
N GLU A 228 -69.18 -0.53 26.56
CA GLU A 228 -69.31 -2.02 26.70
C GLU A 228 -69.15 -2.85 25.39
N SER A 229 -68.14 -3.75 25.22
CA SER A 229 -67.75 -5.05 25.86
C SER A 229 -68.31 -6.27 25.07
N ASP A 230 -67.74 -7.49 24.97
CA ASP A 230 -66.90 -8.32 25.86
C ASP A 230 -66.12 -9.46 25.10
N LEU A 231 -64.99 -9.92 25.69
CA LEU A 231 -64.52 -11.32 26.01
C LEU A 231 -64.74 -12.53 25.01
N HIS A 232 -64.00 -13.66 24.97
CA HIS A 232 -63.16 -14.41 25.95
C HIS A 232 -62.33 -15.58 25.31
N ILE A 233 -61.22 -16.01 25.94
CA ILE A 233 -60.59 -17.39 25.96
C ILE A 233 -59.90 -17.94 24.67
N GLY A 234 -58.72 -18.58 24.69
CA GLY A 234 -57.72 -18.85 25.76
C GLY A 234 -56.63 -19.89 25.39
N GLY A 235 -55.56 -20.00 26.22
CA GLY A 235 -54.47 -21.01 26.15
C GLY A 235 -53.10 -20.43 25.69
N SER A 236 -52.00 -20.27 26.45
CA SER A 236 -51.41 -20.88 27.66
C SER A 236 -50.35 -21.96 27.41
N MET A 237 -49.05 -21.62 27.48
CA MET A 237 -48.04 -22.41 28.23
C MET A 237 -46.71 -21.66 28.50
N ASP A 238 -46.48 -21.37 29.77
CA ASP A 238 -45.26 -21.32 30.60
C ASP A 238 -43.87 -20.78 30.13
N THR A 239 -43.39 -19.86 30.96
CA THR A 239 -42.01 -19.35 31.13
C THR A 239 -41.07 -20.33 31.83
N ILE A 240 -39.74 -20.29 31.56
CA ILE A 240 -38.68 -20.68 32.53
C ILE A 240 -37.41 -19.81 32.36
N ASN A 241 -36.87 -19.35 33.51
CA ASN A 241 -35.53 -18.80 33.80
C ASN A 241 -35.03 -17.51 33.10
N ASP A 242 -35.24 -16.40 33.81
CA ASP A 242 -34.24 -15.34 33.93
C ASP A 242 -32.95 -15.86 34.58
N LYS A 243 -31.80 -15.47 34.04
CA LYS A 243 -30.53 -15.39 34.79
C LYS A 243 -29.93 -14.02 34.58
N GLN A 244 -29.63 -13.34 35.69
CA GLN A 244 -29.06 -12.00 35.74
C GLN A 244 -27.78 -11.91 34.88
N ILE A 245 -27.86 -11.16 33.78
CA ILE A 245 -26.67 -10.58 33.16
C ILE A 245 -26.33 -9.35 33.99
N VAL A 246 -25.16 -9.38 34.63
CA VAL A 246 -24.64 -8.23 35.38
C VAL A 246 -24.30 -7.13 34.37
N ASP A 247 -24.91 -5.94 34.52
CA ASP A 247 -24.57 -4.77 33.71
C ASP A 247 -23.07 -4.47 33.84
N ILE A 248 -22.33 -4.77 32.77
CA ILE A 248 -20.96 -4.30 32.59
C ILE A 248 -21.07 -2.81 32.26
N PRO A 249 -20.46 -1.89 33.04
CA PRO A 249 -20.49 -0.47 32.72
C PRO A 249 -19.93 -0.26 31.31
N PRO A 250 -20.56 0.57 30.46
CA PRO A 250 -20.06 0.80 29.12
C PRO A 250 -18.62 1.33 29.20
N ILE A 251 -17.70 0.61 28.56
CA ILE A 251 -16.31 1.05 28.39
C ILE A 251 -16.36 2.50 27.88
N PRO A 252 -15.64 3.45 28.52
CA PRO A 252 -15.66 4.83 28.07
C PRO A 252 -15.30 4.88 26.59
N LYS A 253 -16.23 5.36 25.75
CA LYS A 253 -15.95 5.59 24.34
C LYS A 253 -14.77 6.56 24.30
N LEU A 254 -13.61 6.08 23.87
CA LEU A 254 -12.45 6.94 23.65
C LEU A 254 -12.91 8.11 22.78
N PRO A 255 -12.64 9.37 23.18
CA PRO A 255 -13.07 10.51 22.39
C PRO A 255 -12.49 10.37 20.99
N GLU A 256 -13.35 10.40 19.99
CA GLU A 256 -12.91 10.30 18.61
C GLU A 256 -11.98 11.48 18.29
N ARG A 257 -10.96 11.21 17.48
CA ARG A 257 -10.06 12.24 16.98
C ARG A 257 -10.86 13.35 16.29
N ASP A 258 -10.59 14.59 16.69
CA ASP A 258 -11.07 15.77 15.98
C ASP A 258 -10.24 15.97 14.71
N PHE A 259 -10.93 16.25 13.61
CA PHE A 259 -10.34 16.53 12.29
C PHE A 259 -10.58 17.98 11.85
N ALA A 260 -11.25 18.80 12.66
CA ALA A 260 -11.45 20.22 12.38
C ALA A 260 -10.12 20.95 12.19
N GLY A 261 -9.99 21.67 11.07
CA GLY A 261 -8.76 22.41 10.72
C GLY A 261 -7.62 21.56 10.17
N THR A 262 -7.81 20.25 9.96
CA THR A 262 -6.86 19.42 9.17
C THR A 262 -6.93 19.76 7.67
N PRO A 263 -5.92 19.40 6.85
CA PRO A 263 -5.93 19.67 5.41
C PRO A 263 -7.20 19.14 4.72
N PHE A 264 -7.72 19.86 3.74
CA PHE A 264 -8.87 19.41 2.94
C PHE A 264 -8.44 18.27 2.00
N ILE A 265 -9.15 17.14 2.02
CA ILE A 265 -8.97 16.04 1.07
C ILE A 265 -10.30 15.83 0.33
N PRO A 266 -10.35 16.00 -1.01
CA PRO A 266 -11.57 15.81 -1.78
C PRO A 266 -12.00 14.34 -1.78
N VAL A 267 -13.31 14.13 -1.67
CA VAL A 267 -13.95 12.81 -1.68
C VAL A 267 -14.72 12.61 -2.97
N TYR A 268 -14.40 11.53 -3.66
CA TYR A 268 -15.07 11.04 -4.84
C TYR A 268 -15.86 9.77 -4.51
N VAL A 269 -16.83 9.41 -5.33
CA VAL A 269 -17.54 8.12 -5.24
C VAL A 269 -17.47 7.42 -6.59
N MET A 270 -17.08 6.14 -6.58
CA MET A 270 -17.04 5.35 -7.81
C MET A 270 -18.47 4.94 -8.21
N LEU A 271 -18.82 5.10 -9.49
CA LEU A 271 -20.13 4.72 -10.03
C LEU A 271 -20.26 3.19 -10.21
N PRO A 272 -21.47 2.64 -10.37
CA PRO A 272 -21.69 1.23 -10.73
C PRO A 272 -20.86 0.81 -11.95
N LEU A 273 -20.31 -0.42 -11.95
CA LEU A 273 -19.46 -0.93 -13.04
C LEU A 273 -20.17 -0.86 -14.41
N GLY A 274 -21.45 -1.27 -14.42
CA GLY A 274 -22.33 -1.24 -15.58
C GLY A 274 -23.10 0.07 -15.80
N VAL A 275 -22.66 1.21 -15.26
CA VAL A 275 -23.35 2.51 -15.45
C VAL A 275 -23.48 2.88 -16.93
N VAL A 276 -22.52 2.47 -17.77
CA VAL A 276 -22.64 2.47 -19.23
C VAL A 276 -22.71 1.02 -19.71
N ASN A 277 -23.68 0.69 -20.56
CA ASN A 277 -23.90 -0.67 -21.05
C ASN A 277 -23.03 -1.01 -22.28
N MET A 278 -23.04 -2.28 -22.71
CA MET A 278 -22.27 -2.78 -23.88
C MET A 278 -22.59 -2.13 -25.24
N LYS A 279 -23.61 -1.26 -25.33
CA LYS A 279 -23.92 -0.46 -26.53
C LYS A 279 -23.40 0.98 -26.43
N CYS A 280 -22.68 1.30 -25.36
CA CYS A 280 -22.35 2.66 -24.93
C CYS A 280 -23.58 3.53 -24.64
N GLU A 281 -24.62 2.98 -24.02
CA GLU A 281 -25.79 3.74 -23.54
C GLU A 281 -25.73 3.87 -22.01
N LEU A 282 -26.11 5.03 -21.48
CA LEU A 282 -26.18 5.30 -20.03
C LEU A 282 -27.40 4.58 -19.42
N VAL A 283 -27.17 3.75 -18.41
CA VAL A 283 -28.22 2.98 -17.72
C VAL A 283 -28.94 3.87 -16.69
N ASP A 284 -30.28 3.79 -16.68
CA ASP A 284 -31.19 4.47 -15.75
C ASP A 284 -30.80 5.93 -15.39
N PRO A 285 -30.66 6.82 -16.40
CA PRO A 285 -30.12 8.17 -16.22
C PRO A 285 -30.92 9.03 -15.22
N ASP A 286 -32.24 8.84 -15.15
CA ASP A 286 -33.10 9.55 -14.21
C ASP A 286 -32.85 9.15 -12.75
N ASP A 287 -32.49 7.89 -12.48
CA ASP A 287 -32.19 7.47 -11.11
C ASP A 287 -30.77 7.84 -10.72
N LEU A 288 -29.81 7.63 -11.62
CA LEU A 288 -28.44 8.13 -11.45
C LEU A 288 -28.43 9.65 -11.17
N LEU A 289 -29.25 10.44 -11.87
CA LEU A 289 -29.37 11.87 -11.62
C LEU A 289 -29.86 12.21 -10.20
N LYS A 290 -30.76 11.40 -9.62
CA LYS A 290 -31.19 11.56 -8.21
C LYS A 290 -30.07 11.20 -7.26
N GLN A 291 -29.40 10.07 -7.49
CA GLN A 291 -28.28 9.60 -6.66
C GLN A 291 -27.13 10.62 -6.67
N LEU A 292 -26.74 11.15 -7.83
CA LEU A 292 -25.72 12.20 -7.94
C LEU A 292 -26.12 13.51 -7.24
N LYS A 293 -27.40 13.89 -7.24
CA LYS A 293 -27.91 15.04 -6.46
C LYS A 293 -27.81 14.80 -4.95
N VAL A 294 -28.08 13.58 -4.50
CA VAL A 294 -27.91 13.18 -3.09
C VAL A 294 -26.43 13.23 -2.69
N LEU A 295 -25.52 12.66 -3.49
CA LEU A 295 -24.08 12.79 -3.27
C LEU A 295 -23.64 14.27 -3.21
N LYS A 296 -24.12 15.11 -4.13
CA LYS A 296 -23.79 16.55 -4.13
C LYS A 296 -24.30 17.28 -2.88
N SER A 297 -25.46 16.89 -2.34
CA SER A 297 -25.98 17.45 -1.08
C SER A 297 -25.18 17.06 0.16
N ALA A 298 -24.46 15.94 0.13
CA ALA A 298 -23.48 15.54 1.14
C ALA A 298 -22.08 16.17 0.93
N ASN A 299 -21.98 17.18 0.05
CA ASN A 299 -20.75 17.86 -0.36
C ASN A 299 -19.69 17.00 -1.05
N VAL A 300 -20.05 15.83 -1.60
CA VAL A 300 -19.12 15.04 -2.43
C VAL A 300 -18.55 15.90 -3.56
N ASP A 301 -17.23 15.83 -3.75
CA ASP A 301 -16.48 16.67 -4.67
C ASP A 301 -16.67 16.23 -6.13
N GLY A 302 -16.73 14.93 -6.36
CA GLY A 302 -16.84 14.35 -7.70
C GLY A 302 -17.20 12.86 -7.72
N ILE A 303 -17.11 12.27 -8.91
CA ILE A 303 -17.26 10.82 -9.11
C ILE A 303 -16.07 10.22 -9.83
N MET A 304 -15.90 8.92 -9.71
CA MET A 304 -14.94 8.12 -10.47
C MET A 304 -15.69 7.11 -11.34
N VAL A 305 -15.22 6.89 -12.58
CA VAL A 305 -15.90 5.98 -13.53
C VAL A 305 -14.93 5.30 -14.50
N ASP A 306 -15.16 4.02 -14.73
CA ASP A 306 -14.47 3.21 -15.74
C ASP A 306 -14.89 3.60 -17.16
N CYS A 307 -13.92 4.04 -17.96
CA CYS A 307 -14.06 4.20 -19.41
C CYS A 307 -13.59 2.90 -20.09
N TRP A 308 -14.50 1.92 -20.16
CA TRP A 308 -14.24 0.56 -20.62
C TRP A 308 -13.82 0.49 -22.09
N TRP A 309 -12.59 0.02 -22.33
CA TRP A 309 -12.05 -0.17 -23.68
C TRP A 309 -12.96 -1.09 -24.53
N GLY A 310 -13.46 -2.16 -23.91
CA GLY A 310 -14.37 -3.13 -24.52
C GLY A 310 -15.75 -2.62 -24.92
N ILE A 311 -16.18 -1.45 -24.41
CA ILE A 311 -17.43 -0.78 -24.82
C ILE A 311 -17.14 0.24 -25.91
N VAL A 312 -16.07 1.02 -25.75
CA VAL A 312 -15.81 2.21 -26.57
C VAL A 312 -15.17 1.85 -27.93
N GLU A 313 -14.23 0.91 -28.00
CA GLU A 313 -13.59 0.43 -29.25
C GLU A 313 -14.06 -1.01 -29.60
N ALA A 314 -15.30 -1.34 -29.25
CA ALA A 314 -15.81 -2.71 -29.12
C ALA A 314 -15.68 -3.59 -30.39
N HIS A 315 -15.94 -3.03 -31.57
CA HIS A 315 -16.12 -3.80 -32.81
C HIS A 315 -14.95 -3.67 -33.78
N THR A 316 -14.46 -2.46 -34.01
CA THR A 316 -13.44 -2.16 -35.03
C THR A 316 -12.30 -1.34 -34.40
N PRO A 317 -11.03 -1.66 -34.72
CA PRO A 317 -9.90 -0.78 -34.41
C PRO A 317 -10.16 0.67 -34.82
N GLN A 318 -9.89 1.60 -33.92
CA GLN A 318 -10.00 3.05 -34.09
C GLN A 318 -11.42 3.61 -34.34
N GLU A 319 -12.48 2.80 -34.22
CA GLU A 319 -13.86 3.28 -34.20
C GLU A 319 -14.33 3.45 -32.75
N TYR A 320 -14.23 4.67 -32.23
CA TYR A 320 -14.53 5.00 -30.83
C TYR A 320 -15.96 5.52 -30.66
N ASN A 321 -16.76 4.90 -29.79
CA ASN A 321 -18.07 5.39 -29.39
C ASN A 321 -18.04 5.89 -27.93
N TRP A 322 -18.14 7.20 -27.77
CA TRP A 322 -18.14 7.88 -26.47
C TRP A 322 -19.53 8.39 -26.03
N SER A 323 -20.61 8.00 -26.71
CA SER A 323 -21.93 8.62 -26.53
C SER A 323 -22.51 8.51 -25.10
N GLY A 324 -22.48 7.33 -24.49
CA GLY A 324 -22.94 7.11 -23.10
C GLY A 324 -22.11 7.88 -22.07
N TYR A 325 -20.79 7.90 -22.24
CA TYR A 325 -19.87 8.67 -21.42
C TYR A 325 -20.09 10.18 -21.56
N SER A 326 -20.34 10.66 -22.78
CA SER A 326 -20.67 12.06 -23.05
C SER A 326 -21.95 12.48 -22.32
N ARG A 327 -22.98 11.62 -22.32
CA ARG A 327 -24.22 11.91 -21.59
C ARG A 327 -24.00 11.95 -20.08
N LEU A 328 -23.20 11.03 -19.55
CA LEU A 328 -22.82 10.99 -18.13
C LEU A 328 -22.02 12.25 -17.73
N PHE A 329 -21.00 12.63 -18.51
CA PHE A 329 -20.12 13.75 -18.18
C PHE A 329 -20.87 15.09 -18.24
N GLN A 330 -21.85 15.23 -19.15
CA GLN A 330 -22.79 16.36 -19.15
C GLN A 330 -23.55 16.47 -17.82
N MET A 331 -24.13 15.37 -17.31
CA MET A 331 -24.83 15.35 -16.02
C MET A 331 -23.91 15.73 -14.85
N VAL A 332 -22.66 15.23 -14.84
CA VAL A 332 -21.64 15.57 -13.84
C VAL A 332 -21.29 17.08 -13.90
N ARG A 333 -21.11 17.63 -15.10
CA ARG A 333 -20.86 19.07 -15.34
C ARG A 333 -22.03 19.95 -14.89
N GLU A 334 -23.27 19.58 -15.22
CA GLU A 334 -24.49 20.29 -14.80
C GLU A 334 -24.63 20.34 -13.26
N LEU A 335 -24.29 19.25 -12.57
CA LEU A 335 -24.30 19.18 -11.10
C LEU A 335 -23.07 19.82 -10.42
N LYS A 336 -22.11 20.34 -11.20
CA LYS A 336 -20.84 20.92 -10.71
C LYS A 336 -20.09 19.93 -9.81
N LEU A 337 -20.04 18.67 -10.23
CA LEU A 337 -19.19 17.62 -9.68
C LEU A 337 -17.89 17.56 -10.51
N LYS A 338 -16.79 17.14 -9.87
CA LYS A 338 -15.56 16.76 -10.56
C LYS A 338 -15.62 15.32 -11.05
N LEU A 339 -14.69 14.95 -11.92
CA LEU A 339 -14.65 13.68 -12.62
C LEU A 339 -13.24 13.09 -12.56
N GLN A 340 -13.12 11.85 -12.10
CA GLN A 340 -11.96 10.99 -12.30
C GLN A 340 -12.32 9.91 -13.31
N ALA A 341 -11.59 9.83 -14.42
CA ALA A 341 -11.84 8.85 -15.47
C ALA A 341 -10.77 7.75 -15.44
N VAL A 342 -11.17 6.48 -15.46
CA VAL A 342 -10.24 5.35 -15.53
C VAL A 342 -10.15 4.87 -16.97
N MET A 343 -8.95 4.78 -17.53
CA MET A 343 -8.69 4.17 -18.84
C MET A 343 -8.65 2.65 -18.66
N SER A 344 -9.82 2.02 -18.63
CA SER A 344 -10.00 0.62 -18.22
C SER A 344 -9.70 -0.33 -19.40
N PHE A 345 -8.41 -0.60 -19.60
CA PHE A 345 -7.86 -1.53 -20.62
C PHE A 345 -7.93 -3.02 -20.21
N HIS A 346 -8.93 -3.39 -19.42
CA HIS A 346 -9.09 -4.72 -18.84
C HIS A 346 -10.55 -5.19 -18.90
N GLU A 347 -10.78 -6.49 -18.75
CA GLU A 347 -12.10 -7.10 -18.55
C GLU A 347 -12.65 -6.74 -17.17
N CYS A 348 -13.91 -6.29 -17.11
CA CYS A 348 -14.71 -6.40 -15.89
C CYS A 348 -15.40 -7.76 -15.87
N GLY A 349 -15.30 -8.49 -14.76
CA GLY A 349 -15.92 -9.80 -14.60
C GLY A 349 -14.91 -10.86 -14.20
N GLY A 350 -15.16 -11.51 -13.06
CA GLY A 350 -14.35 -12.61 -12.54
C GLY A 350 -13.40 -12.25 -11.40
N ASN A 351 -13.32 -10.97 -11.02
CA ASN A 351 -12.69 -10.52 -9.79
C ASN A 351 -13.74 -10.34 -8.67
N VAL A 352 -13.27 -10.20 -7.43
CA VAL A 352 -14.15 -10.01 -6.26
C VAL A 352 -14.79 -8.64 -6.33
N GLY A 353 -16.12 -8.59 -6.38
CA GLY A 353 -16.90 -7.35 -6.46
C GLY A 353 -17.40 -6.98 -7.87
N ASP A 354 -17.03 -7.75 -8.90
CA ASP A 354 -17.60 -7.57 -10.25
C ASP A 354 -19.04 -8.11 -10.31
N ASP A 355 -20.00 -7.23 -10.59
CA ASP A 355 -21.43 -7.57 -10.79
C ASP A 355 -21.85 -7.60 -12.27
N VAL A 356 -20.96 -7.20 -13.18
CA VAL A 356 -21.16 -7.19 -14.64
C VAL A 356 -20.01 -7.91 -15.37
N CYS A 357 -20.23 -8.21 -16.64
CA CYS A 357 -19.22 -8.80 -17.53
C CYS A 357 -19.02 -7.89 -18.75
N ILE A 358 -17.86 -7.25 -18.82
CA ILE A 358 -17.45 -6.33 -19.88
C ILE A 358 -16.07 -6.81 -20.37
N PRO A 359 -16.00 -7.63 -21.43
CA PRO A 359 -14.74 -8.18 -21.94
C PRO A 359 -13.90 -7.10 -22.65
N LEU A 360 -12.65 -7.44 -22.97
CA LEU A 360 -11.86 -6.70 -23.97
C LEU A 360 -12.60 -6.64 -25.33
N PRO A 361 -12.26 -5.69 -26.23
CA PRO A 361 -12.92 -5.55 -27.53
C PRO A 361 -12.98 -6.85 -28.34
N HIS A 362 -14.08 -7.03 -29.09
CA HIS A 362 -14.31 -8.26 -29.83
C HIS A 362 -13.16 -8.58 -30.80
N TRP A 363 -12.66 -7.57 -31.51
CA TRP A 363 -11.55 -7.72 -32.45
C TRP A 363 -10.22 -8.15 -31.78
N VAL A 364 -10.04 -7.90 -30.48
CA VAL A 364 -8.90 -8.40 -29.69
C VAL A 364 -9.09 -9.88 -29.37
N ALA A 365 -10.29 -10.27 -28.94
CA ALA A 365 -10.64 -11.67 -28.70
C ALA A 365 -10.51 -12.51 -29.99
N GLU A 366 -10.84 -11.96 -31.16
CA GLU A 366 -10.59 -12.60 -32.45
C GLU A 366 -9.11 -12.92 -32.68
N ILE A 367 -8.22 -11.97 -32.40
CA ILE A 367 -6.76 -12.15 -32.53
C ILE A 367 -6.29 -13.20 -31.53
N GLY A 368 -6.76 -13.14 -30.28
CA GLY A 368 -6.45 -14.10 -29.22
C GLY A 368 -6.80 -15.56 -29.56
N ARG A 369 -7.80 -15.81 -30.41
CA ARG A 369 -8.09 -17.16 -30.92
C ARG A 369 -7.04 -17.70 -31.89
N SER A 370 -6.32 -16.83 -32.60
CA SER A 370 -5.27 -17.20 -33.56
C SER A 370 -3.84 -17.06 -33.01
N ASN A 371 -3.66 -16.18 -32.03
CA ASN A 371 -2.41 -15.89 -31.34
C ASN A 371 -2.70 -15.77 -29.84
N PRO A 372 -2.81 -16.89 -29.10
CA PRO A 372 -3.18 -16.88 -27.68
C PRO A 372 -2.11 -16.24 -26.79
N ASP A 373 -0.88 -16.08 -27.28
CA ASP A 373 0.23 -15.43 -26.57
C ASP A 373 0.11 -13.90 -26.50
N ILE A 374 -0.95 -13.27 -27.04
CA ILE A 374 -1.27 -11.88 -26.69
C ILE A 374 -1.73 -11.72 -25.24
N PHE A 375 -2.02 -12.83 -24.55
CA PHE A 375 -2.53 -12.87 -23.18
C PHE A 375 -1.48 -13.43 -22.21
N PHE A 376 -1.54 -12.98 -20.95
CA PHE A 376 -0.71 -13.54 -19.89
C PHE A 376 -0.98 -15.04 -19.73
N THR A 377 0.09 -15.77 -19.41
CA THR A 377 0.10 -17.23 -19.47
C THR A 377 0.87 -17.81 -18.30
N ASP A 378 0.25 -18.78 -17.61
CA ASP A 378 0.87 -19.51 -16.50
C ASP A 378 1.66 -20.74 -16.96
N ARG A 379 2.27 -21.45 -16.01
CA ARG A 379 3.17 -22.57 -16.30
C ARG A 379 2.46 -23.74 -17.00
N GLU A 380 1.17 -23.92 -16.77
CA GLU A 380 0.35 -24.95 -17.43
C GLU A 380 -0.13 -24.53 -18.82
N GLY A 381 0.15 -23.28 -19.24
CA GLY A 381 -0.27 -22.74 -20.53
C GLY A 381 -1.70 -22.18 -20.53
N ARG A 382 -2.33 -22.03 -19.36
CA ARG A 382 -3.66 -21.39 -19.24
C ARG A 382 -3.49 -19.89 -19.52
N ARG A 383 -4.40 -19.33 -20.31
CA ARG A 383 -4.35 -17.94 -20.80
C ARG A 383 -5.33 -17.10 -20.03
N ASN A 384 -4.90 -15.95 -19.48
CA ASN A 384 -5.82 -14.99 -18.86
C ASN A 384 -6.20 -13.88 -19.88
N PRO A 385 -7.44 -13.87 -20.41
CA PRO A 385 -7.90 -12.87 -21.38
C PRO A 385 -8.27 -11.51 -20.77
N GLU A 386 -8.11 -11.32 -19.46
CA GLU A 386 -8.51 -10.10 -18.74
C GLU A 386 -7.76 -8.85 -19.22
N CYS A 387 -6.50 -8.98 -19.62
CA CYS A 387 -5.69 -7.90 -20.18
C CYS A 387 -4.60 -8.45 -21.13
N LEU A 388 -4.00 -7.58 -21.94
CA LEU A 388 -2.91 -7.97 -22.84
C LEU A 388 -1.60 -8.21 -22.08
N SER A 389 -0.85 -9.23 -22.48
CA SER A 389 0.52 -9.45 -21.97
C SER A 389 1.43 -8.28 -22.36
N TRP A 390 2.19 -7.79 -21.39
CA TRP A 390 3.22 -6.77 -21.61
C TRP A 390 4.34 -7.22 -22.58
N GLY A 391 4.41 -8.53 -22.88
CA GLY A 391 5.29 -9.06 -23.93
C GLY A 391 5.01 -8.48 -25.32
N ILE A 392 3.76 -8.07 -25.60
CA ILE A 392 3.36 -7.51 -26.91
C ILE A 392 3.36 -5.97 -26.96
N ASP A 393 3.84 -5.28 -25.93
CA ASP A 393 3.95 -3.81 -25.89
C ASP A 393 4.65 -3.20 -27.11
N LYS A 394 5.61 -3.92 -27.69
CA LYS A 394 6.43 -3.49 -28.83
C LYS A 394 6.22 -4.32 -30.10
N GLU A 395 5.31 -5.29 -30.08
CA GLU A 395 5.10 -6.27 -31.16
C GLU A 395 3.83 -5.90 -31.94
N ARG A 396 3.91 -5.80 -33.29
CA ARG A 396 2.81 -5.29 -34.15
C ARG A 396 1.73 -6.34 -34.44
N VAL A 397 1.23 -7.00 -33.41
CA VAL A 397 0.30 -8.14 -33.49
C VAL A 397 -1.17 -7.76 -33.43
N LEU A 398 -1.50 -6.49 -33.13
CA LEU A 398 -2.86 -5.99 -33.00
C LEU A 398 -3.33 -5.31 -34.29
N ARG A 399 -3.53 -6.13 -35.35
CA ARG A 399 -3.86 -5.67 -36.72
C ARG A 399 -2.89 -4.58 -37.22
N GLY A 400 -1.59 -4.77 -36.97
CA GLY A 400 -0.51 -3.85 -37.36
C GLY A 400 -0.10 -2.82 -36.31
N ARG A 401 -0.88 -2.66 -35.23
CA ARG A 401 -0.52 -1.82 -34.06
C ARG A 401 0.18 -2.66 -32.97
N THR A 402 0.95 -2.00 -32.10
CA THR A 402 1.42 -2.59 -30.82
C THR A 402 0.42 -2.28 -29.69
N ALA A 403 0.53 -2.97 -28.54
CA ALA A 403 -0.38 -2.70 -27.41
C ALA A 403 -0.29 -1.25 -26.90
N VAL A 404 0.92 -0.67 -26.80
CA VAL A 404 1.06 0.72 -26.33
C VAL A 404 0.53 1.75 -27.33
N GLU A 405 0.56 1.46 -28.64
CA GLU A 405 -0.08 2.30 -29.66
C GLU A 405 -1.60 2.28 -29.54
N VAL A 406 -2.19 1.11 -29.27
CA VAL A 406 -3.64 0.95 -29.02
C VAL A 406 -4.07 1.78 -27.81
N TYR A 407 -3.36 1.67 -26.68
CA TYR A 407 -3.64 2.45 -25.48
C TYR A 407 -3.51 3.96 -25.73
N PHE A 408 -2.48 4.38 -26.48
CA PHE A 408 -2.28 5.80 -26.80
C PHE A 408 -3.33 6.36 -27.76
N ASP A 409 -3.73 5.62 -28.81
CA ASP A 409 -4.82 6.02 -29.70
C ASP A 409 -6.13 6.21 -28.92
N TYR A 410 -6.43 5.29 -27.98
CA TYR A 410 -7.60 5.37 -27.09
C TYR A 410 -7.56 6.59 -26.18
N MET A 411 -6.44 6.81 -25.46
CA MET A 411 -6.25 7.98 -24.60
C MET A 411 -6.34 9.30 -25.38
N ARG A 412 -5.79 9.34 -26.60
CA ARG A 412 -5.91 10.51 -27.49
C ARG A 412 -7.34 10.73 -27.96
N SER A 413 -8.09 9.67 -28.24
CA SER A 413 -9.52 9.75 -28.58
C SER A 413 -10.34 10.31 -27.42
N PHE A 414 -10.14 9.79 -26.20
CA PHE A 414 -10.76 10.33 -24.97
C PHE A 414 -10.41 11.80 -24.76
N ARG A 415 -9.12 12.17 -24.91
CA ARG A 415 -8.66 13.56 -24.81
C ARG A 415 -9.35 14.46 -25.82
N ALA A 416 -9.53 14.02 -27.06
CA ALA A 416 -10.11 14.83 -28.13
C ALA A 416 -11.62 15.01 -27.97
N GLU A 417 -12.35 13.94 -27.61
CA GLU A 417 -13.80 13.99 -27.39
C GLU A 417 -14.16 14.92 -26.22
N PHE A 418 -13.37 14.89 -25.14
CA PHE A 418 -13.69 15.57 -23.89
C PHE A 418 -12.85 16.84 -23.63
N ASP A 419 -12.27 17.46 -24.67
CA ASP A 419 -11.42 18.66 -24.57
C ASP A 419 -12.01 19.79 -23.72
N GLU A 420 -13.31 20.08 -23.88
CA GLU A 420 -14.02 21.05 -23.05
C GLU A 420 -13.97 20.69 -21.55
N PHE A 421 -14.13 19.42 -21.19
CA PHE A 421 -14.16 18.98 -19.79
C PHE A 421 -12.78 19.01 -19.13
N PHE A 422 -11.70 18.90 -19.91
CA PHE A 422 -10.33 19.17 -19.45
C PHE A 422 -10.10 20.67 -19.28
N THR A 423 -10.54 21.49 -20.25
CA THR A 423 -10.38 22.95 -20.24
C THR A 423 -11.18 23.63 -19.12
N ASP A 424 -12.41 23.17 -18.86
CA ASP A 424 -13.25 23.55 -17.72
C ASP A 424 -12.71 22.99 -16.38
N GLY A 425 -11.69 22.13 -16.41
CA GLY A 425 -11.12 21.43 -15.27
C GLY A 425 -12.12 20.51 -14.56
N ILE A 426 -13.16 20.03 -15.24
CA ILE A 426 -14.14 19.07 -14.70
C ILE A 426 -13.47 17.72 -14.50
N ILE A 427 -12.71 17.24 -15.49
CA ILE A 427 -11.82 16.09 -15.35
C ILE A 427 -10.63 16.53 -14.49
N SER A 428 -10.57 16.06 -13.25
CA SER A 428 -9.51 16.41 -12.28
C SER A 428 -8.34 15.41 -12.31
N MET A 429 -8.59 14.18 -12.73
CA MET A 429 -7.59 13.12 -12.79
C MET A 429 -7.96 12.08 -13.86
N VAL A 430 -6.94 11.50 -14.51
CA VAL A 430 -7.09 10.29 -15.33
C VAL A 430 -6.27 9.16 -14.73
N GLU A 431 -6.93 8.10 -14.28
CA GLU A 431 -6.25 6.87 -13.87
C GLU A 431 -6.00 5.99 -15.10
N VAL A 432 -4.78 5.46 -15.23
CA VAL A 432 -4.38 4.66 -16.38
C VAL A 432 -4.30 3.20 -15.96
N GLY A 433 -5.15 2.35 -16.54
CA GLY A 433 -5.12 0.91 -16.27
C GLY A 433 -3.86 0.27 -16.87
N LEU A 434 -3.11 -0.49 -16.07
CA LEU A 434 -1.83 -1.11 -16.50
C LEU A 434 -1.80 -2.64 -16.42
N GLY A 435 -2.96 -3.28 -16.20
CA GLY A 435 -3.04 -4.73 -16.04
C GLY A 435 -4.43 -5.19 -15.57
N PRO A 436 -4.53 -6.38 -14.93
CA PRO A 436 -5.77 -6.93 -14.40
C PRO A 436 -6.35 -6.01 -13.31
N CYS A 437 -7.68 -5.90 -13.22
CA CYS A 437 -8.38 -4.87 -12.44
C CYS A 437 -7.91 -3.41 -12.69
N GLY A 438 -7.19 -3.13 -13.79
CA GLY A 438 -6.51 -1.86 -14.04
C GLY A 438 -5.21 -1.67 -13.24
N GLU A 439 -4.85 -2.61 -12.38
CA GLU A 439 -3.71 -2.51 -11.46
C GLU A 439 -2.39 -2.81 -12.17
N LEU A 440 -1.31 -2.12 -11.78
CA LEU A 440 0.04 -2.45 -12.22
C LEU A 440 0.57 -3.70 -11.50
N ARG A 441 0.13 -4.89 -11.95
CA ARG A 441 0.61 -6.21 -11.51
C ARG A 441 0.41 -7.28 -12.58
N TYR A 442 1.02 -8.44 -12.40
CA TYR A 442 0.64 -9.64 -13.14
C TYR A 442 -0.68 -10.23 -12.60
N PRO A 443 -1.43 -11.00 -13.42
CA PRO A 443 -2.61 -11.73 -12.97
C PRO A 443 -2.24 -13.03 -12.23
N SER A 444 -1.49 -12.93 -11.13
CA SER A 444 -0.93 -14.09 -10.40
C SER A 444 -1.93 -14.86 -9.52
N CYS A 445 -3.05 -14.24 -9.16
CA CYS A 445 -4.10 -14.79 -8.30
C CYS A 445 -5.50 -14.89 -8.96
N PRO A 446 -5.64 -15.44 -10.19
CA PRO A 446 -6.90 -15.43 -10.93
C PRO A 446 -7.88 -16.48 -10.37
N VAL A 447 -9.00 -16.02 -9.80
CA VAL A 447 -10.09 -16.89 -9.29
C VAL A 447 -10.63 -17.80 -10.41
N LYS A 448 -10.68 -17.29 -11.65
CA LYS A 448 -11.03 -18.04 -12.88
C LYS A 448 -10.17 -19.30 -13.11
N HIS A 449 -8.92 -19.35 -12.63
CA HIS A 449 -8.04 -20.54 -12.74
C HIS A 449 -7.95 -21.35 -11.44
N GLY A 450 -8.85 -21.10 -10.47
CA GLY A 450 -8.93 -21.87 -9.23
C GLY A 450 -8.00 -21.40 -8.11
N TRP A 451 -7.36 -20.24 -8.23
CA TRP A 451 -6.70 -19.60 -7.09
C TRP A 451 -7.72 -19.29 -5.99
N ARG A 452 -7.31 -19.51 -4.73
CA ARG A 452 -8.07 -19.18 -3.53
C ARG A 452 -7.15 -18.50 -2.53
N TYR A 453 -7.64 -17.47 -1.85
CA TYR A 453 -6.93 -16.88 -0.72
C TYR A 453 -6.68 -17.94 0.37
N PRO A 454 -5.47 -18.03 0.98
CA PRO A 454 -4.31 -17.14 0.81
C PRO A 454 -3.22 -17.72 -0.10
N GLY A 455 -3.51 -18.42 -1.20
CA GLY A 455 -2.49 -19.07 -2.06
C GLY A 455 -1.40 -18.11 -2.59
N ILE A 456 -0.17 -18.61 -2.78
CA ILE A 456 0.99 -17.82 -3.26
C ILE A 456 0.85 -17.27 -4.69
N GLY A 457 -0.08 -17.79 -5.49
CA GLY A 457 -0.21 -17.42 -6.91
C GLY A 457 0.81 -18.10 -7.82
N GLU A 458 0.83 -17.75 -9.10
CA GLU A 458 1.82 -18.25 -10.07
C GLU A 458 2.42 -17.13 -10.93
N PHE A 459 3.66 -17.30 -11.36
CA PHE A 459 4.31 -16.41 -12.34
C PHE A 459 3.60 -16.49 -13.71
N GLN A 460 3.28 -15.34 -14.30
CA GLN A 460 2.44 -15.23 -15.50
C GLN A 460 3.26 -14.91 -16.77
N CYS A 461 4.46 -15.48 -16.88
CA CYS A 461 5.46 -15.11 -17.89
C CYS A 461 5.65 -16.13 -19.04
N TYR A 462 4.74 -17.07 -19.22
CA TYR A 462 4.93 -18.23 -20.11
C TYR A 462 4.38 -18.04 -21.53
N ASP A 463 3.96 -16.82 -21.90
CA ASP A 463 3.65 -16.50 -23.29
C ASP A 463 4.94 -16.40 -24.14
N GLN A 464 4.83 -16.64 -25.44
CA GLN A 464 6.01 -16.69 -26.32
C GLN A 464 6.84 -15.39 -26.34
N TYR A 465 6.25 -14.23 -26.07
CA TYR A 465 6.92 -12.94 -26.14
C TYR A 465 7.71 -12.66 -24.86
N LEU A 466 7.13 -12.95 -23.69
CA LEU A 466 7.84 -12.88 -22.41
C LEU A 466 8.94 -13.95 -22.32
N LEU A 467 8.71 -15.18 -22.80
CA LEU A 467 9.76 -16.20 -22.88
C LEU A 467 10.92 -15.78 -23.81
N LYS A 468 10.63 -15.15 -24.96
CA LYS A 468 11.65 -14.56 -25.86
C LYS A 468 12.44 -13.43 -25.16
N SER A 469 11.77 -12.59 -24.38
CA SER A 469 12.40 -11.52 -23.57
C SER A 469 13.32 -12.09 -22.48
N LEU A 470 12.85 -13.10 -21.74
CA LEU A 470 13.63 -13.80 -20.72
C LEU A 470 14.87 -14.46 -21.32
N LYS A 471 14.71 -15.16 -22.45
CA LYS A 471 15.81 -15.79 -23.18
C LYS A 471 16.89 -14.78 -23.58
N LYS A 472 16.51 -13.66 -24.21
CA LYS A 472 17.45 -12.58 -24.56
C LYS A 472 18.19 -12.04 -23.32
N THR A 473 17.48 -11.90 -22.20
CA THR A 473 18.06 -11.39 -20.95
C THR A 473 19.03 -12.39 -20.29
N ALA A 474 18.74 -13.69 -20.41
CA ALA A 474 19.60 -14.78 -19.92
C ALA A 474 20.87 -14.93 -20.77
N GLU A 475 20.74 -14.85 -22.09
CA GLU A 475 21.86 -14.86 -23.05
C GLU A 475 22.78 -13.65 -22.83
N ALA A 476 22.22 -12.45 -22.69
CA ALA A 476 23.00 -11.21 -22.44
C ALA A 476 23.77 -11.21 -21.11
N ARG A 477 23.39 -12.09 -20.15
CA ARG A 477 24.12 -12.31 -18.89
C ARG A 477 25.08 -13.50 -18.91
N GLY A 478 25.30 -14.14 -20.06
CA GLY A 478 26.17 -15.31 -20.18
C GLY A 478 25.60 -16.59 -19.55
N HIS A 479 24.31 -16.60 -19.19
CA HIS A 479 23.64 -17.73 -18.54
C HIS A 479 22.41 -18.19 -19.33
N PRO A 480 22.57 -18.68 -20.58
CA PRO A 480 21.44 -19.07 -21.44
C PRO A 480 20.56 -20.17 -20.82
N PHE A 481 21.11 -20.99 -19.91
CA PHE A 481 20.36 -22.00 -19.17
C PHE A 481 19.42 -21.41 -18.09
N TRP A 482 19.45 -20.11 -17.82
CA TRP A 482 18.46 -19.40 -16.99
C TRP A 482 17.24 -18.89 -17.79
N ALA A 483 17.14 -19.19 -19.09
CA ALA A 483 16.05 -18.77 -19.98
C ALA A 483 14.70 -19.49 -19.75
N ARG A 484 14.26 -19.64 -18.50
CA ARG A 484 12.98 -20.27 -18.13
C ARG A 484 12.43 -19.72 -16.81
N GLY A 485 11.15 -19.94 -16.54
CA GLY A 485 10.55 -19.68 -15.22
C GLY A 485 10.95 -20.76 -14.18
N PRO A 486 10.82 -20.49 -12.87
CA PRO A 486 11.28 -21.43 -11.83
C PRO A 486 10.52 -22.75 -11.80
N ASP A 487 11.24 -23.86 -11.78
CA ASP A 487 10.66 -25.20 -11.86
C ASP A 487 10.01 -25.69 -10.56
N ASN A 488 10.34 -25.06 -9.43
CA ASN A 488 10.01 -25.46 -8.07
C ASN A 488 9.21 -24.39 -7.29
N ALA A 489 8.52 -23.49 -8.01
CA ALA A 489 7.67 -22.43 -7.47
C ALA A 489 6.31 -22.91 -6.90
N GLY A 490 5.97 -24.19 -6.99
CA GLY A 490 4.64 -24.70 -6.62
C GLY A 490 3.58 -24.32 -7.64
N PHE A 491 2.35 -24.15 -7.16
CA PHE A 491 1.14 -23.80 -7.93
C PHE A 491 0.32 -22.73 -7.19
N TYR A 492 -0.74 -22.20 -7.82
CA TYR A 492 -1.57 -21.09 -7.30
C TYR A 492 -1.89 -21.15 -5.80
N ASN A 493 -2.23 -22.34 -5.29
CA ASN A 493 -2.71 -22.55 -3.91
C ASN A 493 -1.65 -23.16 -2.97
N SER A 494 -0.40 -23.30 -3.39
CA SER A 494 0.70 -23.72 -2.51
C SER A 494 0.98 -22.67 -1.43
N GLN A 495 1.64 -23.10 -0.35
CA GLN A 495 2.21 -22.24 0.68
C GLN A 495 3.72 -22.09 0.46
N PRO A 496 4.37 -20.98 0.88
CA PRO A 496 5.79 -20.74 0.56
C PRO A 496 6.72 -21.87 1.01
N HIS A 497 6.48 -22.41 2.22
CA HIS A 497 7.28 -23.48 2.82
C HIS A 497 7.12 -24.86 2.15
N GLU A 498 6.09 -25.05 1.33
CA GLU A 498 5.87 -26.28 0.54
C GLU A 498 6.69 -26.28 -0.76
N THR A 499 7.25 -25.12 -1.15
CA THR A 499 7.93 -24.92 -2.43
C THR A 499 9.45 -24.86 -2.26
N GLY A 500 10.20 -25.32 -3.26
CA GLY A 500 11.67 -25.15 -3.26
C GLY A 500 12.10 -23.72 -3.57
N PHE A 501 11.24 -22.94 -4.24
CA PHE A 501 11.57 -21.57 -4.62
C PHE A 501 11.33 -20.57 -3.49
N PHE A 502 10.20 -20.63 -2.77
CA PHE A 502 9.78 -19.60 -1.81
C PHE A 502 9.95 -19.96 -0.33
N CYS A 503 10.45 -21.16 0.00
CA CYS A 503 10.75 -21.51 1.39
C CYS A 503 11.90 -20.66 1.96
N ASP A 504 12.07 -20.65 3.28
CA ASP A 504 13.15 -19.89 3.93
C ASP A 504 14.53 -20.41 3.47
N GLY A 505 15.29 -19.53 2.82
CA GLY A 505 16.56 -19.89 2.18
C GLY A 505 16.43 -20.59 0.82
N GLY A 506 15.23 -20.63 0.24
CA GLY A 506 14.95 -21.21 -1.08
C GLY A 506 15.51 -20.40 -2.27
N ASP A 507 15.27 -20.90 -3.47
CA ASP A 507 15.93 -20.40 -4.70
C ASP A 507 15.65 -18.93 -5.03
N TYR A 508 14.59 -18.31 -4.48
CA TYR A 508 14.26 -16.89 -4.67
C TYR A 508 15.42 -15.94 -4.31
N ASP A 509 16.20 -16.28 -3.27
CA ASP A 509 17.38 -15.49 -2.84
C ASP A 509 18.70 -16.02 -3.45
N GLY A 510 18.65 -17.11 -4.22
CA GLY A 510 19.79 -17.64 -4.98
C GLY A 510 20.10 -16.84 -6.25
N TYR A 511 21.25 -17.11 -6.89
CA TYR A 511 21.67 -16.39 -8.11
C TYR A 511 20.61 -16.40 -9.22
N TYR A 512 20.00 -17.56 -9.48
CA TYR A 512 18.95 -17.71 -10.48
C TYR A 512 17.65 -17.00 -10.09
N GLY A 513 17.17 -17.14 -8.84
CA GLY A 513 15.96 -16.45 -8.37
C GLY A 513 16.12 -14.93 -8.40
N ARG A 514 17.26 -14.40 -7.94
CA ARG A 514 17.59 -12.98 -8.04
C ARG A 514 17.62 -12.48 -9.49
N PHE A 515 18.16 -13.27 -10.42
CA PHE A 515 18.12 -12.96 -11.85
C PHE A 515 16.68 -12.92 -12.39
N PHE A 516 15.91 -13.98 -12.14
CA PHE A 516 14.55 -14.13 -12.68
C PHE A 516 13.60 -13.06 -12.13
N LEU A 517 13.60 -12.84 -10.81
CA LEU A 517 12.77 -11.83 -10.16
C LEU A 517 13.15 -10.40 -10.57
N ASN A 518 14.45 -10.14 -10.80
CA ASN A 518 14.91 -8.85 -11.34
C ASN A 518 14.41 -8.62 -12.77
N TRP A 519 14.40 -9.64 -13.62
CA TRP A 519 13.80 -9.56 -14.95
C TRP A 519 12.27 -9.38 -14.88
N TYR A 520 11.56 -10.21 -14.11
CA TYR A 520 10.11 -10.21 -14.03
C TYR A 520 9.54 -8.87 -13.53
N THR A 521 10.15 -8.28 -12.48
CA THR A 521 9.79 -6.94 -11.98
C THR A 521 10.22 -5.82 -12.94
N ARG A 522 11.30 -6.01 -13.72
CA ARG A 522 11.73 -5.04 -14.73
C ARG A 522 10.72 -4.93 -15.87
N ILE A 523 10.12 -6.04 -16.32
CA ILE A 523 9.07 -6.00 -17.35
C ILE A 523 7.86 -5.17 -16.87
N LEU A 524 7.44 -5.35 -15.60
CA LEU A 524 6.37 -4.56 -14.95
C LEU A 524 6.70 -3.05 -14.95
N ILE A 525 7.89 -2.69 -14.45
CA ILE A 525 8.33 -1.29 -14.37
C ILE A 525 8.45 -0.67 -15.77
N ASP A 526 9.03 -1.38 -16.72
CA ASP A 526 9.24 -0.89 -18.08
C ASP A 526 7.91 -0.79 -18.86
N HIS A 527 6.89 -1.60 -18.54
CA HIS A 527 5.54 -1.46 -19.07
C HIS A 527 4.89 -0.16 -18.59
N GLY A 528 4.85 0.05 -17.27
CA GLY A 528 4.33 1.29 -16.69
C GLY A 528 5.06 2.53 -17.23
N ASP A 529 6.40 2.46 -17.38
CA ASP A 529 7.20 3.55 -17.93
C ASP A 529 6.79 3.93 -19.37
N ARG A 530 6.52 2.93 -20.22
CA ARG A 530 6.07 3.14 -21.60
C ARG A 530 4.68 3.76 -21.67
N VAL A 531 3.71 3.15 -20.98
CA VAL A 531 2.32 3.60 -21.07
C VAL A 531 2.14 4.98 -20.44
N LEU A 532 2.79 5.25 -19.31
CA LEU A 532 2.73 6.59 -18.68
C LEU A 532 3.47 7.67 -19.47
N SER A 533 4.54 7.33 -20.18
CA SER A 533 5.16 8.27 -21.13
C SER A 533 4.16 8.75 -22.18
N LEU A 534 3.31 7.85 -22.68
CA LEU A 534 2.27 8.14 -23.68
C LEU A 534 1.04 8.81 -23.05
N ALA A 535 0.61 8.39 -21.86
CA ALA A 535 -0.49 9.01 -21.13
C ALA A 535 -0.19 10.47 -20.76
N LYS A 536 1.06 10.76 -20.36
CA LYS A 536 1.55 12.12 -20.06
C LYS A 536 1.52 13.04 -21.28
N LEU A 537 1.71 12.49 -22.49
CA LEU A 537 1.56 13.23 -23.75
C LEU A 537 0.09 13.42 -24.13
N ALA A 538 -0.77 12.42 -23.88
CA ALA A 538 -2.21 12.52 -24.16
C ALA A 538 -2.93 13.46 -23.19
N PHE A 539 -2.50 13.55 -21.93
CA PHE A 539 -3.17 14.30 -20.86
C PHE A 539 -2.29 15.41 -20.29
N GLU A 540 -1.53 16.10 -21.15
CA GLU A 540 -0.67 17.21 -20.73
C GLU A 540 -1.48 18.27 -19.95
N GLY A 541 -0.97 18.64 -18.77
CA GLY A 541 -1.63 19.58 -17.84
C GLY A 541 -2.66 18.94 -16.88
N THR A 542 -3.02 17.67 -17.05
CA THR A 542 -3.92 16.94 -16.13
C THR A 542 -3.15 15.96 -15.25
N GLN A 543 -3.63 15.74 -14.02
CA GLN A 543 -3.04 14.74 -13.13
C GLN A 543 -3.34 13.33 -13.65
N ILE A 544 -2.30 12.53 -13.88
CA ILE A 544 -2.44 11.09 -14.17
C ILE A 544 -2.18 10.27 -12.90
N ALA A 545 -2.83 9.11 -12.79
CA ALA A 545 -2.66 8.18 -11.66
C ALA A 545 -2.50 6.73 -12.12
N VAL A 546 -1.91 5.91 -11.25
CA VAL A 546 -1.77 4.46 -11.42
C VAL A 546 -2.25 3.74 -10.18
N LYS A 547 -3.09 2.73 -10.36
CA LYS A 547 -3.51 1.84 -9.29
C LYS A 547 -2.49 0.73 -9.03
N LEU A 548 -2.19 0.48 -7.76
CA LEU A 548 -1.29 -0.57 -7.31
C LEU A 548 -2.00 -1.49 -6.31
N SER A 549 -1.79 -2.81 -6.43
CA SER A 549 -2.55 -3.81 -5.69
C SER A 549 -2.00 -4.10 -4.29
N GLY A 550 -2.88 -4.23 -3.30
CA GLY A 550 -2.54 -4.49 -1.89
C GLY A 550 -2.31 -5.97 -1.56
N ILE A 551 -1.24 -6.58 -2.08
CA ILE A 551 -0.90 -8.01 -1.89
C ILE A 551 -0.29 -8.25 -0.51
N HIS A 552 -1.14 -8.38 0.51
CA HIS A 552 -0.74 -8.38 1.93
C HIS A 552 -0.53 -9.76 2.55
N TRP A 553 -0.90 -10.85 1.86
CA TRP A 553 -0.71 -12.23 2.35
C TRP A 553 0.70 -12.74 2.04
N TRP A 554 1.24 -13.58 2.94
CA TRP A 554 2.66 -13.99 3.00
C TRP A 554 3.69 -12.87 3.24
N TYR A 555 3.27 -11.62 3.46
CA TYR A 555 4.16 -10.48 3.75
C TYR A 555 5.04 -10.70 5.01
N LYS A 556 4.65 -11.58 5.94
CA LYS A 556 5.48 -11.92 7.14
C LYS A 556 6.45 -13.10 6.91
N THR A 557 6.52 -13.66 5.71
CA THR A 557 7.53 -14.67 5.34
C THR A 557 8.78 -14.01 4.77
N ALA A 558 9.94 -14.68 4.78
CA ALA A 558 11.14 -14.06 4.22
C ALA A 558 11.04 -13.80 2.70
N SER A 559 10.27 -14.63 1.99
CA SER A 559 10.15 -14.59 0.53
C SER A 559 9.06 -13.65 0.01
N HIS A 560 8.05 -13.28 0.80
CA HIS A 560 6.93 -12.45 0.35
C HIS A 560 6.27 -13.03 -0.93
N ALA A 561 6.03 -14.34 -0.97
CA ALA A 561 5.81 -15.10 -2.20
C ALA A 561 4.70 -14.55 -3.14
N ALA A 562 3.59 -14.06 -2.59
CA ALA A 562 2.49 -13.50 -3.40
C ALA A 562 2.85 -12.14 -4.04
N GLU A 563 3.65 -11.30 -3.36
CA GLU A 563 4.19 -10.08 -3.95
C GLU A 563 5.13 -10.42 -5.11
N LEU A 564 6.00 -11.43 -4.94
CA LEU A 564 6.90 -11.89 -5.98
C LEU A 564 6.16 -12.39 -7.23
N THR A 565 5.11 -13.21 -7.09
CA THR A 565 4.33 -13.70 -8.23
C THR A 565 3.51 -12.59 -8.90
N ALA A 566 3.02 -11.61 -8.13
CA ALA A 566 2.37 -10.41 -8.64
C ALA A 566 3.31 -9.43 -9.38
N GLY A 567 4.64 -9.58 -9.21
CA GLY A 567 5.68 -8.80 -9.88
C GLY A 567 6.40 -7.77 -9.00
N PHE A 568 6.01 -7.66 -7.72
CA PHE A 568 6.65 -6.79 -6.74
C PHE A 568 7.84 -7.53 -6.12
N TYR A 569 9.06 -7.20 -6.53
CA TYR A 569 10.26 -7.88 -6.02
C TYR A 569 10.65 -7.33 -4.63
N ASN A 570 9.83 -7.67 -3.62
CA ASN A 570 9.82 -7.14 -2.25
C ASN A 570 10.08 -8.22 -1.16
N PRO A 571 11.14 -9.05 -1.21
CA PRO A 571 11.46 -9.96 -0.12
C PRO A 571 11.92 -9.17 1.12
N CYS A 572 11.96 -9.78 2.29
CA CYS A 572 12.19 -9.08 3.57
C CYS A 572 13.54 -8.34 3.69
N ASN A 573 14.46 -8.57 2.74
CA ASN A 573 15.78 -7.94 2.67
C ASN A 573 15.89 -6.82 1.61
N ARG A 574 14.79 -6.45 0.94
CA ARG A 574 14.76 -5.47 -0.16
C ARG A 574 13.40 -4.78 -0.30
N ASP A 575 13.41 -3.47 -0.46
CA ASP A 575 12.24 -2.72 -0.92
C ASP A 575 11.95 -2.96 -2.42
N GLY A 576 10.75 -3.45 -2.73
CA GLY A 576 10.24 -3.66 -4.10
C GLY A 576 9.46 -2.47 -4.67
N TYR A 577 8.98 -1.56 -3.84
CA TYR A 577 8.08 -0.46 -4.21
C TYR A 577 8.82 0.83 -4.59
N ALA A 578 10.00 1.09 -4.02
CA ALA A 578 10.81 2.28 -4.30
C ALA A 578 11.13 2.47 -5.80
N ALA A 579 11.34 1.37 -6.54
CA ALA A 579 11.57 1.41 -7.98
C ALA A 579 10.29 1.79 -8.78
N ILE A 580 9.12 1.32 -8.32
CA ILE A 580 7.81 1.69 -8.90
C ILE A 580 7.53 3.17 -8.61
N ALA A 581 7.70 3.61 -7.36
CA ALA A 581 7.52 5.01 -6.96
C ALA A 581 8.44 5.97 -7.75
N THR A 582 9.69 5.56 -8.00
CA THR A 582 10.64 6.31 -8.85
C THR A 582 10.16 6.40 -10.31
N MET A 583 9.59 5.33 -10.87
CA MET A 583 9.01 5.32 -12.21
C MET A 583 7.77 6.24 -12.27
N LEU A 584 6.88 6.20 -11.28
CA LEU A 584 5.73 7.12 -11.20
C LEU A 584 6.18 8.59 -11.10
N LYS A 585 7.23 8.88 -10.31
CA LYS A 585 7.82 10.23 -10.18
C LYS A 585 8.32 10.79 -11.52
N LYS A 586 8.99 9.98 -12.34
CA LYS A 586 9.47 10.37 -13.69
C LYS A 586 8.32 10.92 -14.56
N HIS A 587 7.12 10.37 -14.39
CA HIS A 587 5.91 10.75 -15.14
C HIS A 587 5.03 11.78 -14.43
N LYS A 588 5.36 12.16 -13.18
CA LYS A 588 4.51 12.95 -12.28
C LYS A 588 3.14 12.28 -12.00
N ALA A 589 3.10 10.96 -12.08
CA ALA A 589 1.91 10.18 -11.79
C ALA A 589 1.68 10.11 -10.27
N ALA A 590 0.41 10.20 -9.86
CA ALA A 590 0.00 9.86 -8.51
C ALA A 590 -0.11 8.34 -8.36
N LEU A 591 0.15 7.84 -7.15
CA LEU A 591 -0.13 6.46 -6.78
C LEU A 591 -1.56 6.39 -6.22
N ASN A 592 -2.44 5.58 -6.81
CA ASN A 592 -3.67 5.15 -6.15
C ASN A 592 -3.40 3.80 -5.46
N PHE A 593 -3.61 3.73 -4.15
CA PHE A 593 -3.38 2.51 -3.37
C PHE A 593 -4.54 2.26 -2.39
N SER A 594 -5.14 1.08 -2.48
CA SER A 594 -6.28 0.70 -1.64
C SER A 594 -5.80 0.38 -0.21
N CYS A 595 -6.04 1.28 0.73
CA CYS A 595 -5.64 1.10 2.12
C CYS A 595 -6.58 0.12 2.83
N SER A 596 -6.22 -1.17 2.85
CA SER A 596 -7.04 -2.24 3.42
C SER A 596 -7.46 -1.99 4.88
N GLU A 597 -8.76 -1.80 5.11
CA GLU A 597 -9.28 -1.54 6.45
C GLU A 597 -9.50 -2.83 7.23
N SER A 598 -8.45 -3.32 7.90
CA SER A 598 -8.52 -4.60 8.60
C SER A 598 -9.64 -4.67 9.66
N ARG A 599 -10.65 -5.49 9.37
CA ARG A 599 -11.33 -6.37 10.32
C ARG A 599 -11.38 -7.80 9.75
N MET A 600 -10.29 -8.55 9.88
CA MET A 600 -10.38 -10.00 10.01
C MET A 600 -10.96 -10.32 11.40
N GLY A 601 -12.29 -10.27 11.53
CA GLY A 601 -13.02 -10.50 12.77
C GLY A 601 -14.39 -11.13 12.52
N ASP A 602 -14.54 -12.39 12.95
CA ASP A 602 -15.79 -13.14 13.18
C ASP A 602 -16.66 -13.63 12.00
N GLN A 603 -16.20 -13.62 10.73
CA GLN A 603 -16.88 -14.37 9.65
C GLN A 603 -16.00 -15.24 8.72
N GLN A 604 -14.71 -15.42 9.03
CA GLN A 604 -13.92 -16.53 8.48
C GLN A 604 -13.41 -17.44 9.61
N VAL A 605 -14.32 -18.31 10.07
CA VAL A 605 -13.97 -19.49 10.87
C VAL A 605 -13.28 -20.48 9.93
N ASP A 606 -11.96 -20.30 9.74
CA ASP A 606 -10.94 -21.32 9.36
C ASP A 606 -9.64 -20.69 8.79
N PHE A 607 -9.62 -19.43 8.35
CA PHE A 607 -8.47 -18.82 7.63
C PHE A 607 -7.49 -18.00 8.51
N ALA A 608 -7.39 -18.31 9.80
CA ALA A 608 -6.58 -17.54 10.77
C ALA A 608 -5.04 -17.70 10.61
N GLU A 609 -4.57 -18.48 9.65
CA GLU A 609 -3.16 -18.92 9.54
C GLU A 609 -2.31 -18.21 8.47
N ALA A 610 -2.89 -17.32 7.65
CA ALA A 610 -2.12 -16.56 6.66
C ALA A 610 -1.16 -15.57 7.36
N PRO A 611 0.19 -15.66 7.15
CA PRO A 611 1.15 -14.75 7.75
C PRO A 611 1.19 -13.42 6.97
N ALA A 612 0.10 -12.66 7.12
CA ALA A 612 -0.20 -11.42 6.41
C ALA A 612 0.15 -10.17 7.24
N ASP A 613 0.42 -9.06 6.55
CA ASP A 613 0.59 -7.74 7.18
C ASP A 613 0.02 -6.58 6.33
N PRO A 614 -1.31 -6.40 6.30
CA PRO A 614 -1.92 -5.27 5.59
C PRO A 614 -1.45 -3.91 6.10
N GLU A 615 -1.14 -3.77 7.39
CA GLU A 615 -0.72 -2.49 7.97
C GLU A 615 0.75 -2.20 7.68
N GLY A 616 1.62 -3.22 7.77
CA GLY A 616 3.01 -3.14 7.34
C GLY A 616 3.16 -2.83 5.84
N LEU A 617 2.35 -3.45 4.98
CA LEU A 617 2.34 -3.18 3.54
C LEU A 617 1.89 -1.74 3.23
N VAL A 618 0.77 -1.29 3.81
CA VAL A 618 0.31 0.10 3.65
C VAL A 618 1.41 1.07 4.10
N TRP A 619 2.03 0.84 5.26
CA TRP A 619 3.12 1.67 5.74
C TRP A 619 4.30 1.71 4.75
N GLN A 620 4.73 0.56 4.21
CA GLN A 620 5.85 0.51 3.25
C GLN A 620 5.53 1.27 1.97
N VAL A 621 4.38 1.00 1.34
CA VAL A 621 3.99 1.60 0.06
C VAL A 621 3.80 3.12 0.18
N LEU A 622 3.16 3.59 1.25
CA LEU A 622 2.98 5.03 1.49
C LEU A 622 4.32 5.75 1.71
N ASN A 623 5.25 5.17 2.47
CA ASN A 623 6.57 5.79 2.67
C ASN A 623 7.41 5.77 1.39
N ALA A 624 7.45 4.66 0.63
CA ALA A 624 8.17 4.59 -0.65
C ALA A 624 7.68 5.66 -1.65
N ALA A 625 6.38 5.95 -1.66
CA ALA A 625 5.78 7.02 -2.43
C ALA A 625 6.13 8.44 -1.90
N TRP A 626 5.99 8.66 -0.60
CA TRP A 626 6.23 9.96 0.02
C TRP A 626 7.71 10.36 0.09
N GLU A 627 8.65 9.42 0.26
CA GLU A 627 10.10 9.68 0.23
C GLU A 627 10.56 10.23 -1.13
N VAL A 628 9.95 9.74 -2.23
CA VAL A 628 10.21 10.29 -3.55
C VAL A 628 9.30 11.49 -3.87
N GLY A 629 8.27 11.76 -3.07
CA GLY A 629 7.39 12.91 -3.21
C GLY A 629 6.35 12.79 -4.32
N ILE A 630 5.83 11.57 -4.60
CA ILE A 630 4.65 11.42 -5.45
C ILE A 630 3.36 11.62 -4.64
N PRO A 631 2.30 12.22 -5.23
CA PRO A 631 0.99 12.29 -4.57
C PRO A 631 0.37 10.91 -4.42
N ILE A 632 -0.45 10.73 -3.37
CA ILE A 632 -1.14 9.48 -3.09
C ILE A 632 -2.65 9.73 -3.10
N ALA A 633 -3.37 9.04 -3.98
CA ALA A 633 -4.80 8.82 -3.89
C ALA A 633 -5.06 7.48 -3.19
N SER A 634 -6.26 7.29 -2.63
CA SER A 634 -6.64 6.02 -2.01
C SER A 634 -8.12 5.74 -2.21
N GLU A 635 -8.44 4.46 -2.10
CA GLU A 635 -9.80 3.92 -2.13
C GLU A 635 -9.95 2.85 -1.02
N ASN A 636 -11.17 2.52 -0.64
CA ASN A 636 -11.44 1.39 0.26
C ASN A 636 -11.43 0.07 -0.50
N ALA A 637 -10.71 -0.94 0.00
CA ALA A 637 -10.53 -2.22 -0.71
C ALA A 637 -11.79 -3.10 -0.70
N LEU A 638 -12.67 -2.91 0.29
CA LEU A 638 -13.93 -3.63 0.47
C LEU A 638 -15.06 -2.63 0.79
N PRO A 639 -16.35 -2.95 0.51
CA PRO A 639 -17.46 -2.05 0.80
C PRO A 639 -17.50 -1.63 2.28
N CYS A 640 -17.26 -0.35 2.55
CA CYS A 640 -17.19 0.20 3.89
C CYS A 640 -18.35 1.16 4.20
N HIS A 641 -19.04 0.89 5.30
CA HIS A 641 -20.28 1.56 5.70
C HIS A 641 -20.32 1.92 7.19
N ASP A 642 -19.34 1.44 7.98
CA ASP A 642 -19.30 1.63 9.42
C ASP A 642 -18.27 2.69 9.85
N ARG A 643 -18.55 3.27 11.02
CA ARG A 643 -17.78 4.33 11.66
C ARG A 643 -16.33 3.96 12.00
N VAL A 644 -16.05 2.70 12.35
CA VAL A 644 -14.69 2.27 12.74
C VAL A 644 -13.81 2.24 11.50
N THR A 645 -14.33 1.69 10.41
CA THR A 645 -13.65 1.65 9.11
C THR A 645 -13.38 3.07 8.59
N TYR A 646 -14.38 3.96 8.57
CA TYR A 646 -14.16 5.37 8.18
C TYR A 646 -13.13 6.10 9.04
N ASN A 647 -13.08 5.85 10.36
CA ASN A 647 -12.06 6.43 11.23
C ASN A 647 -10.64 5.92 10.86
N LYS A 648 -10.48 4.64 10.50
CA LYS A 648 -9.19 4.09 10.04
C LYS A 648 -8.73 4.68 8.70
N ILE A 649 -9.66 4.89 7.76
CA ILE A 649 -9.37 5.61 6.50
C ILE A 649 -8.87 7.04 6.82
N LEU A 650 -9.56 7.75 7.71
CA LEU A 650 -9.19 9.11 8.12
C LEU A 650 -7.81 9.20 8.75
N ASP A 651 -7.43 8.24 9.61
CA ASP A 651 -6.11 8.21 10.23
C ASP A 651 -4.98 7.92 9.23
N ASN A 652 -5.22 7.06 8.23
CA ASN A 652 -4.29 6.82 7.12
C ASN A 652 -4.19 8.03 6.18
N ALA A 653 -5.32 8.67 5.85
CA ALA A 653 -5.39 9.80 4.93
C ALA A 653 -4.82 11.10 5.53
N LYS A 654 -4.82 11.21 6.87
CA LYS A 654 -4.34 12.37 7.63
C LYS A 654 -3.53 11.91 8.85
N PRO A 655 -2.32 11.35 8.70
CA PRO A 655 -1.52 10.87 9.83
C PRO A 655 -1.27 11.99 10.85
N LEU A 656 -1.57 11.75 12.13
CA LEU A 656 -1.59 12.80 13.18
C LEU A 656 -0.21 13.44 13.42
N ASN A 657 0.86 12.67 13.32
CA ASN A 657 2.22 13.04 13.71
C ASN A 657 3.22 12.89 12.54
N ASP A 658 2.77 12.99 11.29
CA ASP A 658 3.71 13.00 10.15
C ASP A 658 4.52 14.32 10.17
N PRO A 659 5.86 14.26 10.22
CA PRO A 659 6.70 15.45 10.42
C PRO A 659 6.67 16.41 9.22
N ASP A 660 6.30 15.92 8.04
CA ASP A 660 6.24 16.67 6.79
C ASP A 660 4.80 17.12 6.46
N GLY A 661 3.83 16.84 7.34
CA GLY A 661 2.42 17.20 7.16
C GLY A 661 1.71 16.46 6.03
N ARG A 662 2.22 15.27 5.66
CA ARG A 662 1.75 14.51 4.49
C ARG A 662 0.33 13.97 4.70
N HIS A 663 -0.41 13.93 3.61
CA HIS A 663 -1.81 13.53 3.55
C HIS A 663 -2.15 13.05 2.12
N PHE A 664 -3.31 12.42 1.95
CA PHE A 664 -3.74 11.97 0.62
C PHE A 664 -4.21 13.16 -0.25
N LEU A 665 -3.95 13.06 -1.55
CA LEU A 665 -4.40 13.99 -2.59
C LEU A 665 -5.92 13.94 -2.78
N SER A 666 -6.51 12.75 -2.70
CA SER A 666 -7.94 12.49 -2.84
C SER A 666 -8.29 11.12 -2.27
N PHE A 667 -9.57 10.90 -1.93
CA PHE A 667 -10.09 9.59 -1.60
C PHE A 667 -11.31 9.24 -2.46
N THR A 668 -11.41 8.00 -2.92
CA THR A 668 -12.56 7.49 -3.68
C THR A 668 -13.28 6.38 -2.93
N HIS A 669 -14.57 6.56 -2.67
CA HIS A 669 -15.41 5.54 -2.04
C HIS A 669 -15.89 4.49 -3.05
N LEU A 670 -15.60 3.22 -2.75
CA LEU A 670 -16.10 2.04 -3.46
C LEU A 670 -17.30 1.45 -2.68
N ARG A 671 -18.52 1.50 -3.21
CA ARG A 671 -18.99 2.05 -4.48
C ARG A 671 -20.39 2.63 -4.28
N LEU A 672 -20.82 3.54 -5.15
CA LEU A 672 -22.21 3.95 -5.27
C LEU A 672 -23.11 2.72 -5.43
N SER A 673 -24.01 2.54 -4.47
CA SER A 673 -24.87 1.36 -4.34
C SER A 673 -26.15 1.73 -3.58
N PRO A 674 -27.23 0.93 -3.67
CA PRO A 674 -28.42 1.13 -2.85
C PRO A 674 -28.11 1.14 -1.35
N LEU A 675 -27.18 0.31 -0.89
CA LEU A 675 -26.75 0.22 0.52
C LEU A 675 -26.06 1.50 1.01
N LEU A 676 -25.23 2.14 0.18
CA LEU A 676 -24.66 3.47 0.49
C LEU A 676 -25.76 4.53 0.65
N MET A 677 -26.82 4.44 -0.15
CA MET A 677 -27.96 5.36 -0.15
C MET A 677 -28.98 5.09 0.97
N GLU A 678 -28.82 4.04 1.76
CA GLU A 678 -29.65 3.82 2.96
C GLU A 678 -29.37 4.89 4.01
N ARG A 679 -30.44 5.41 4.63
CA ARG A 679 -30.38 6.58 5.52
C ARG A 679 -29.31 6.51 6.61
N GLN A 680 -29.13 5.35 7.24
CA GLN A 680 -28.18 5.20 8.35
C GLN A 680 -26.72 5.14 7.85
N THR A 681 -26.49 4.43 6.74
CA THR A 681 -25.20 4.36 6.05
C THR A 681 -24.78 5.72 5.53
N PHE A 682 -25.71 6.42 4.87
CA PHE A 682 -25.47 7.72 4.26
C PHE A 682 -25.12 8.81 5.30
N LEU A 683 -25.69 8.75 6.50
CA LEU A 683 -25.33 9.69 7.59
C LEU A 683 -23.90 9.51 8.09
N GLU A 684 -23.40 8.27 8.19
CA GLU A 684 -21.98 8.04 8.54
C GLU A 684 -21.04 8.37 7.38
N PHE A 685 -21.47 8.17 6.13
CA PHE A 685 -20.74 8.64 4.94
C PHE A 685 -20.65 10.17 4.89
N GLU A 686 -21.74 10.91 5.13
CA GLU A 686 -21.73 12.38 5.18
C GLU A 686 -20.80 12.90 6.30
N ARG A 687 -20.80 12.24 7.47
CA ARG A 687 -19.83 12.53 8.56
C ARG A 687 -18.39 12.27 8.11
N PHE A 688 -18.14 11.18 7.39
CA PHE A 688 -16.82 10.87 6.84
C PHE A 688 -16.36 11.95 5.85
N VAL A 689 -17.22 12.38 4.91
CA VAL A 689 -16.92 13.47 3.95
C VAL A 689 -16.55 14.75 4.70
N LYS A 690 -17.33 15.19 5.69
CA LYS A 690 -17.01 16.39 6.50
C LYS A 690 -15.64 16.30 7.17
N ARG A 691 -15.28 15.14 7.72
CA ARG A 691 -13.96 14.93 8.33
C ARG A 691 -12.83 14.89 7.32
N MET A 692 -13.06 14.32 6.13
CA MET A 692 -12.11 14.39 5.02
C MET A 692 -11.87 15.83 4.55
N HIS A 693 -12.89 16.67 4.61
CA HIS A 693 -12.81 18.12 4.35
C HIS A 693 -12.21 18.95 5.51
N GLY A 694 -11.84 18.33 6.63
CA GLY A 694 -11.31 19.03 7.81
C GLY A 694 -12.36 19.86 8.56
N SER A 695 -13.63 19.43 8.51
CA SER A 695 -14.80 20.06 9.15
C SER A 695 -15.37 19.21 10.29
N TYR A 696 -16.21 19.84 11.12
CA TYR A 696 -16.95 19.22 12.23
C TYR A 696 -18.09 18.29 11.80
#